data_AF-A0A970A6Z0-F1
#
_entry.id   AF-A0A970A6Z0-F1
#
_cell.length_a   1.000
_cell.length_b   1.000
_cell.length_c   1.000
_cell.angle_alpha   90.00
_cell.angle_beta   90.00
_cell.angle_gamma   90.00
#
_symmetry.space_group_name_H-M   'P 1'
#
loop_
_entity.id
_entity.type
_entity.pdbx_description
1 polymer ?
#
loop_
_entity_poly.entity_id
_entity_poly.type
_entity_poly.pdbx_seq_one_letter_code
_entity_poly.pdbx_strand_id
1 'polypeptide(L)'
;MSETKSRSIILKVQTALLLLFTAIMIAGCGGGSKEKNLESPSSAGSIFLHGTLKGTVQTENNEPIPGVLVEAGDKQASTDESGIYTIASIQAGTYDVTAKKGGYIEGIKERVNITPGALTENIDFILQKGTQAVTDFFVSHLSPPYGTDKETITVSCPGCGSVPGRVIIGSLEAEVLSWGNGSDEIRIRLPSAVESGPVKVIINNIPSSEVSPVMFFARPIIDGVVPDIAEGGQTLSVTGRNFFPLYDKNIFYINGQKCLTQPQEGTIRDNLMVTLPLDAKSGLLNIEVVTDHFRFEGISDKLVRIKPKLTHISPARAIPGSHVTLHGDNFGNIAAYARIKIGDKDLPSTSIITYTDKKIVFIAPNYDILPAGRTAKIHVIVNGAETEQLEFTSYDAAQATLRDYGIYKFENVSSAGILRLAQLKPDESIAFLSVLASDFHLNPQNNYSYSYEAYLGGNRQQTQILPSASIRTSSIFPPKSSYRRKNLKPLPASPRFMQAAPPEELELWVRDFSKPEPWEDQNDRQITLKRLKIADKFLLYGENFQGLTDSNLNEIIENAGKIYDRMLNIFRTQNPPEGNVDEQTRIVLALYEYQSGAEAETDPAFFDFRDKHNTSNSAKTEIIYADPRAYIADKKDFFASIATALHQMFYYNQRLNQTAPPPPEELWICTGMGMFAREKAGLYGFLSRNPKDKAMVEAFLKKPAEHGLNYWSQRPSPGFFGLQYLFASYMHQRSETAVAPKIGKQIFYALHDKSVTSNGINELADVAMPLMRPAPAGFSGFFNDFCLALYLDDMSFSPLFQNHFPGRYSFTEIPLKRLAGGLQGRRLSETPVPGETRNMKAFSCDLIEYTSGNWGDVLFTLRTKPDAGNFQTWVIYYSGELLQQDN
;
A
#
# COMPACT_ATOMS: atom_id res chain seq x y z
N MET A 1 3.02 13.62 -64.30
CA MET A 1 3.61 12.27 -64.36
C MET A 1 4.57 12.09 -63.17
N SER A 2 4.03 12.04 -61.95
CA SER A 2 4.76 11.75 -60.70
C SER A 2 3.80 11.38 -59.54
N GLU A 3 2.53 11.08 -59.82
CA GLU A 3 1.54 10.71 -58.79
C GLU A 3 0.88 9.35 -59.06
N THR A 4 1.18 8.71 -60.19
CA THR A 4 0.54 7.44 -60.60
C THR A 4 1.33 6.19 -60.19
N LYS A 5 2.56 6.31 -59.67
CA LYS A 5 3.35 5.16 -59.17
C LYS A 5 3.16 4.85 -57.68
N SER A 6 2.71 5.80 -56.87
CA SER A 6 2.53 5.58 -55.41
C SER A 6 1.23 4.83 -55.06
N ARG A 7 0.18 4.95 -55.88
CA ARG A 7 -1.10 4.25 -55.69
C ARG A 7 -1.08 2.75 -56.02
N SER A 8 -0.09 2.25 -56.76
CA SER A 8 0.04 0.83 -57.12
C SER A 8 0.67 -0.05 -56.03
N ILE A 9 1.39 0.54 -55.08
CA ILE A 9 2.09 -0.20 -54.02
C ILE A 9 1.20 -0.34 -52.78
N ILE A 10 0.35 0.65 -52.51
CA ILE A 10 -0.62 0.63 -51.39
C ILE A 10 -1.75 -0.39 -51.64
N LEU A 11 -2.15 -0.61 -52.89
CA LEU A 11 -3.23 -1.56 -53.23
C LEU A 11 -2.83 -3.05 -53.14
N LYS A 12 -1.53 -3.37 -53.28
CA LYS A 12 -1.00 -4.74 -53.13
C LYS A 12 -0.72 -5.13 -51.67
N VAL A 13 -0.50 -4.14 -50.80
CA VAL A 13 -0.30 -4.38 -49.36
C VAL A 13 -1.65 -4.51 -48.63
N GLN A 14 -2.71 -3.82 -49.09
CA GLN A 14 -4.06 -3.97 -48.53
C GLN A 14 -4.76 -5.28 -48.94
N THR A 15 -4.42 -5.89 -50.08
CA THR A 15 -4.99 -7.18 -50.50
C THR A 15 -4.32 -8.40 -49.84
N ALA A 16 -3.08 -8.28 -49.37
CA ALA A 16 -2.40 -9.33 -48.62
C ALA A 16 -2.81 -9.36 -47.12
N LEU A 17 -3.21 -8.21 -46.56
CA LEU A 17 -3.66 -8.12 -45.15
C LEU A 17 -5.12 -8.55 -44.95
N LEU A 18 -5.96 -8.49 -46.00
CA LEU A 18 -7.39 -8.83 -45.93
C LEU A 18 -7.67 -10.36 -46.05
N LEU A 19 -6.71 -11.14 -46.55
CA LEU A 19 -6.81 -12.61 -46.65
C LEU A 19 -6.34 -13.36 -45.39
N LEU A 20 -5.70 -12.67 -44.44
CA LEU A 20 -5.20 -13.28 -43.20
C LEU A 20 -6.19 -13.18 -42.02
N PHE A 21 -7.32 -12.48 -42.18
CA PHE A 21 -8.30 -12.23 -41.09
C PHE A 21 -9.68 -12.88 -41.30
N THR A 22 -9.86 -13.71 -42.35
CA THR A 22 -11.13 -14.42 -42.61
C THR A 22 -10.95 -15.94 -42.69
N ALA A 23 -10.51 -16.56 -41.59
CA ALA A 23 -10.58 -18.02 -41.43
C ALA A 23 -10.81 -18.47 -39.97
N ILE A 24 -11.41 -17.64 -39.13
CA ILE A 24 -11.97 -18.08 -37.84
C ILE A 24 -13.34 -17.42 -37.65
N MET A 25 -14.32 -18.26 -37.33
CA MET A 25 -15.74 -17.99 -36.98
C MET A 25 -16.78 -18.19 -38.08
N ILE A 26 -17.29 -19.43 -38.17
CA ILE A 26 -18.72 -19.66 -38.39
C ILE A 26 -19.26 -20.48 -37.22
N ALA A 27 -20.39 -19.99 -36.71
CA ALA A 27 -21.38 -20.61 -35.83
C ALA A 27 -21.04 -20.73 -34.33
N GLY A 28 -21.45 -19.68 -33.60
CA GLY A 28 -21.98 -19.84 -32.26
C GLY A 28 -23.42 -20.36 -32.26
N CYS A 29 -23.74 -21.15 -31.25
CA CYS A 29 -25.03 -21.23 -30.53
C CYS A 29 -24.76 -22.23 -29.38
N GLY A 30 -24.65 -21.85 -28.11
CA GLY A 30 -25.75 -21.39 -27.26
C GLY A 30 -26.10 -22.50 -26.27
N GLY A 31 -25.97 -22.23 -24.96
CA GLY A 31 -26.76 -22.92 -23.93
C GLY A 31 -26.08 -23.97 -23.03
N GLY A 32 -25.65 -23.53 -21.84
CA GLY A 32 -26.15 -24.03 -20.55
C GLY A 32 -26.18 -25.53 -20.20
N SER A 33 -25.28 -25.88 -19.25
CA SER A 33 -25.55 -26.61 -17.99
C SER A 33 -25.72 -28.14 -17.94
N LYS A 34 -24.92 -28.70 -17.00
CA LYS A 34 -25.13 -29.85 -16.08
C LYS A 34 -24.94 -31.30 -16.56
N GLU A 35 -23.95 -31.91 -15.90
CA GLU A 35 -23.91 -33.24 -15.29
C GLU A 35 -23.85 -34.54 -16.14
N LYS A 36 -22.68 -35.19 -15.99
CA LYS A 36 -22.47 -36.54 -15.40
C LYS A 36 -22.72 -37.78 -16.30
N ASN A 37 -21.61 -38.50 -16.55
CA ASN A 37 -21.37 -39.96 -16.48
C ASN A 37 -20.67 -40.60 -17.69
N LEU A 38 -19.54 -41.26 -17.34
CA LEU A 38 -18.99 -42.56 -17.76
C LEU A 38 -19.05 -43.08 -19.22
N GLU A 39 -17.82 -43.37 -19.68
CA GLU A 39 -17.33 -44.53 -20.46
C GLU A 39 -17.67 -44.72 -21.96
N SER A 40 -16.61 -44.53 -22.78
CA SER A 40 -16.05 -45.20 -23.99
C SER A 40 -16.91 -46.17 -24.87
N PRO A 41 -16.60 -46.37 -26.19
CA PRO A 41 -15.24 -46.72 -26.72
C PRO A 41 -14.79 -46.22 -28.12
N SER A 42 -13.45 -46.32 -28.34
CA SER A 42 -12.64 -46.66 -29.57
C SER A 42 -12.64 -45.69 -30.79
N SER A 43 -11.57 -45.43 -31.58
CA SER A 43 -10.14 -45.87 -31.76
C SER A 43 -9.47 -44.89 -32.77
N ALA A 44 -8.33 -44.25 -32.47
CA ALA A 44 -6.94 -44.45 -32.98
C ALA A 44 -6.48 -43.73 -34.27
N GLY A 45 -5.22 -43.23 -34.23
CA GLY A 45 -4.45 -42.76 -35.39
C GLY A 45 -3.20 -41.91 -35.06
N SER A 46 -2.25 -42.42 -34.27
CA SER A 46 -0.91 -41.82 -34.08
C SER A 46 0.14 -42.72 -34.72
N ILE A 47 0.97 -42.21 -35.64
CA ILE A 47 2.05 -42.98 -36.27
C ILE A 47 3.23 -43.01 -35.30
N PHE A 48 3.35 -44.06 -34.51
CA PHE A 48 4.59 -44.37 -33.78
C PHE A 48 5.69 -44.67 -34.83
N LEU A 49 6.93 -44.19 -34.64
CA LEU A 49 8.11 -44.52 -35.48
C LEU A 49 9.08 -45.48 -34.76
N HIS A 50 8.76 -45.83 -33.52
CA HIS A 50 9.59 -46.64 -32.64
C HIS A 50 8.78 -47.83 -32.12
N GLY A 51 9.40 -48.99 -31.96
CA GLY A 51 8.84 -50.18 -31.33
C GLY A 51 9.57 -50.55 -30.03
N THR A 52 9.05 -51.56 -29.35
CA THR A 52 9.65 -52.13 -28.12
C THR A 52 10.03 -53.57 -28.36
N LEU A 53 11.20 -54.00 -27.90
CA LEU A 53 11.69 -55.38 -28.01
C LEU A 53 11.67 -56.04 -26.63
N LYS A 54 11.20 -57.28 -26.54
CA LYS A 54 11.17 -58.05 -25.28
C LYS A 54 11.50 -59.52 -25.54
N GLY A 55 12.24 -60.11 -24.61
CA GLY A 55 12.61 -61.51 -24.66
C GLY A 55 13.19 -62.00 -23.34
N THR A 56 13.58 -63.27 -23.33
CA THR A 56 14.17 -63.97 -22.19
C THR A 56 15.53 -64.55 -22.55
N VAL A 57 16.44 -64.62 -21.58
CA VAL A 57 17.75 -65.24 -21.77
C VAL A 57 17.93 -66.34 -20.73
N GLN A 58 18.20 -67.56 -21.21
CA GLN A 58 18.27 -68.77 -20.38
C GLN A 58 19.47 -69.66 -20.77
N THR A 59 19.82 -70.62 -19.92
CA THR A 59 20.79 -71.68 -20.23
C THR A 59 20.13 -72.83 -20.99
N GLU A 60 20.93 -73.77 -21.51
CA GLU A 60 20.41 -75.01 -22.14
C GLU A 60 19.55 -75.86 -21.19
N ASN A 61 19.64 -75.64 -19.88
CA ASN A 61 18.87 -76.33 -18.84
C ASN A 61 17.63 -75.54 -18.38
N ASN A 62 17.20 -74.50 -19.13
CA ASN A 62 16.10 -73.59 -18.80
C ASN A 62 16.28 -72.79 -17.50
N GLU A 63 17.52 -72.57 -17.05
CA GLU A 63 17.79 -71.66 -15.93
C GLU A 63 17.89 -70.21 -16.45
N PRO A 64 17.20 -69.23 -15.84
CA PRO A 64 17.29 -67.83 -16.24
C PRO A 64 18.67 -67.25 -15.97
N ILE A 65 19.16 -66.42 -16.90
CA ILE A 65 20.46 -65.76 -16.78
C ILE A 65 20.25 -64.26 -16.53
N PRO A 66 20.41 -63.77 -15.28
CA PRO A 66 20.31 -62.35 -14.97
C PRO A 66 21.54 -61.56 -15.43
N GLY A 67 21.39 -60.27 -15.72
CA GLY A 67 22.53 -59.38 -16.05
C GLY A 67 23.19 -59.64 -17.42
N VAL A 68 22.46 -60.19 -18.39
CA VAL A 68 22.90 -60.32 -19.79
C VAL A 68 22.67 -59.00 -20.51
N LEU A 69 23.68 -58.49 -21.23
CA LEU A 69 23.55 -57.32 -22.11
C LEU A 69 22.87 -57.74 -23.41
N VAL A 70 21.74 -57.11 -23.74
CA VAL A 70 21.07 -57.30 -25.03
C VAL A 70 21.11 -56.00 -25.81
N GLU A 71 21.60 -56.05 -27.04
CA GLU A 71 21.87 -54.91 -27.92
C GLU A 71 20.99 -55.02 -29.17
N ALA A 72 20.37 -53.91 -29.57
CA ALA A 72 19.63 -53.77 -30.82
C ALA A 72 19.90 -52.38 -31.42
N GLY A 73 20.80 -52.30 -32.40
CA GLY A 73 21.22 -51.02 -32.99
C GLY A 73 21.98 -50.14 -32.00
N ASP A 74 21.48 -48.92 -31.77
CA ASP A 74 22.04 -47.95 -30.80
C ASP A 74 21.46 -48.09 -29.38
N LYS A 75 20.56 -49.06 -29.17
CA LYS A 75 19.87 -49.30 -27.89
C LYS A 75 20.35 -50.59 -27.23
N GLN A 76 20.32 -50.60 -25.89
CA GLN A 76 20.72 -51.74 -25.08
C GLN A 76 19.83 -51.88 -23.83
N ALA A 77 19.72 -53.10 -23.27
CA ALA A 77 19.14 -53.36 -21.95
C ALA A 77 19.79 -54.57 -21.28
N SER A 78 19.64 -54.71 -19.96
CA SER A 78 20.07 -55.88 -19.20
C SER A 78 18.89 -56.80 -18.84
N THR A 79 19.12 -58.11 -18.73
CA THR A 79 18.13 -59.04 -18.19
C THR A 79 17.97 -58.91 -16.67
N ASP A 80 16.74 -59.09 -16.18
CA ASP A 80 16.39 -59.11 -14.75
C ASP A 80 16.68 -60.47 -14.07
N GLU A 81 16.34 -60.62 -12.79
CA GLU A 81 16.50 -61.88 -12.01
C GLU A 81 15.76 -63.08 -12.62
N SER A 82 14.72 -62.83 -13.41
CA SER A 82 13.95 -63.85 -14.13
C SER A 82 14.47 -64.08 -15.56
N GLY A 83 15.59 -63.45 -15.93
CA GLY A 83 16.19 -63.53 -17.26
C GLY A 83 15.44 -62.73 -18.33
N ILE A 84 14.49 -61.87 -17.98
CA ILE A 84 13.67 -61.09 -18.92
C ILE A 84 14.37 -59.77 -19.23
N TYR A 85 14.41 -59.34 -20.49
CA TYR A 85 14.87 -58.00 -20.89
C TYR A 85 13.80 -57.26 -21.69
N THR A 86 13.83 -55.93 -21.65
CA THR A 86 12.98 -55.07 -22.48
C THR A 86 13.77 -53.86 -22.97
N ILE A 87 13.85 -53.66 -24.29
CA ILE A 87 14.46 -52.48 -24.92
C ILE A 87 13.34 -51.65 -25.54
N ALA A 88 13.07 -50.48 -24.99
CA ALA A 88 12.03 -49.57 -25.47
C ALA A 88 12.57 -48.55 -26.50
N SER A 89 11.65 -47.97 -27.27
CA SER A 89 11.91 -46.83 -28.17
C SER A 89 12.98 -47.07 -29.25
N ILE A 90 13.11 -48.29 -29.75
CA ILE A 90 13.99 -48.60 -30.89
C ILE A 90 13.29 -48.12 -32.16
N GLN A 91 14.01 -47.41 -33.04
CA GLN A 91 13.44 -47.01 -34.34
C GLN A 91 12.95 -48.24 -35.12
N ALA A 92 11.83 -48.13 -35.84
CA ALA A 92 11.33 -49.23 -36.63
C ALA A 92 12.31 -49.61 -37.75
N GLY A 93 12.60 -50.90 -37.89
CA GLY A 93 13.64 -51.40 -38.79
C GLY A 93 14.00 -52.86 -38.51
N THR A 94 14.91 -53.41 -39.30
CA THR A 94 15.44 -54.76 -39.14
C THR A 94 16.81 -54.68 -38.45
N TYR A 95 16.95 -55.38 -37.33
CA TYR A 95 18.15 -55.35 -36.48
C TYR A 95 18.69 -56.77 -36.25
N ASP A 96 20.00 -56.88 -36.12
CA ASP A 96 20.62 -58.05 -35.53
C ASP A 96 20.71 -57.82 -34.03
N VAL A 97 19.99 -58.62 -33.25
CA VAL A 97 19.91 -58.49 -31.79
C VAL A 97 20.95 -59.41 -31.18
N THR A 98 21.85 -58.86 -30.37
CA THR A 98 22.98 -59.60 -29.79
C THR A 98 22.86 -59.64 -28.28
N ALA A 99 22.99 -60.84 -27.69
CA ALA A 99 22.99 -61.07 -26.25
C ALA A 99 24.38 -61.52 -25.79
N LYS A 100 25.00 -60.75 -24.88
CA LYS A 100 26.37 -60.95 -24.40
C LYS A 100 26.40 -61.02 -22.88
N LYS A 101 27.18 -61.98 -22.35
CA LYS A 101 27.51 -62.06 -20.94
C LYS A 101 28.84 -62.77 -20.74
N GLY A 102 29.71 -62.24 -19.89
CA GLY A 102 30.97 -62.89 -19.53
C GLY A 102 30.77 -64.34 -19.05
N GLY A 103 31.59 -65.26 -19.56
CA GLY A 103 31.48 -66.70 -19.29
C GLY A 103 30.46 -67.46 -20.16
N TYR A 104 29.79 -66.77 -21.08
CA TYR A 104 28.88 -67.36 -22.06
C TYR A 104 29.31 -67.00 -23.49
N ILE A 105 29.00 -67.87 -24.45
CA ILE A 105 29.15 -67.58 -25.88
C ILE A 105 28.03 -66.59 -26.26
N GLU A 106 28.36 -65.55 -27.02
CA GLU A 106 27.36 -64.57 -27.47
C GLU A 106 26.27 -65.22 -28.33
N GLY A 107 25.03 -64.79 -28.12
CA GLY A 107 23.89 -65.19 -28.92
C GLY A 107 23.50 -64.09 -29.89
N ILE A 108 23.39 -64.39 -31.18
CA ILE A 108 22.95 -63.44 -32.21
C ILE A 108 21.64 -63.93 -32.80
N LYS A 109 20.61 -63.07 -32.80
CA LYS A 109 19.38 -63.23 -33.55
C LYS A 109 19.37 -62.23 -34.70
N GLU A 110 19.67 -62.74 -35.88
CA GLU A 110 19.71 -61.92 -37.09
C GLU A 110 18.30 -61.55 -37.57
N ARG A 111 18.20 -60.40 -38.24
CA ARG A 111 17.00 -59.95 -38.97
C ARG A 111 15.71 -59.83 -38.13
N VAL A 112 15.81 -59.41 -36.87
CA VAL A 112 14.64 -59.12 -36.02
C VAL A 112 13.96 -57.85 -36.52
N ASN A 113 12.71 -57.96 -36.95
CA ASN A 113 11.94 -56.83 -37.45
C ASN A 113 11.16 -56.14 -36.33
N ILE A 114 11.43 -54.86 -36.12
CA ILE A 114 10.76 -54.02 -35.13
C ILE A 114 9.72 -53.14 -35.85
N THR A 115 8.45 -53.38 -35.54
CA THR A 115 7.33 -52.65 -36.14
C THR A 115 7.00 -51.42 -35.29
N PRO A 116 6.69 -50.27 -35.92
CA PRO A 116 6.39 -49.07 -35.14
C PRO A 116 5.17 -49.24 -34.22
N GLY A 117 5.28 -48.80 -32.97
CA GLY A 117 4.24 -48.86 -31.95
C GLY A 117 3.92 -50.26 -31.42
N ALA A 118 4.58 -51.29 -31.95
CA ALA A 118 4.36 -52.68 -31.55
C ALA A 118 5.43 -53.15 -30.56
N LEU A 119 5.05 -54.13 -29.75
CA LEU A 119 5.94 -54.91 -28.92
C LEU A 119 6.36 -56.17 -29.70
N THR A 120 7.65 -56.28 -30.04
CA THR A 120 8.25 -57.47 -30.63
C THR A 120 8.70 -58.40 -29.50
N GLU A 121 7.86 -59.38 -29.15
CA GLU A 121 8.10 -60.38 -28.10
C GLU A 121 8.74 -61.68 -28.64
N ASN A 122 9.14 -62.59 -27.73
CA ASN A 122 9.74 -63.90 -28.01
C ASN A 122 11.12 -63.85 -28.69
N ILE A 123 11.84 -62.76 -28.49
CA ILE A 123 13.24 -62.64 -28.93
C ILE A 123 14.13 -63.26 -27.84
N ASP A 124 13.96 -64.56 -27.63
CA ASP A 124 14.63 -65.29 -26.57
C ASP A 124 16.03 -65.79 -26.99
N PHE A 125 16.96 -65.86 -26.05
CA PHE A 125 18.31 -66.38 -26.27
C PHE A 125 18.58 -67.57 -25.34
N ILE A 126 19.21 -68.62 -25.89
CA ILE A 126 19.79 -69.71 -25.10
C ILE A 126 21.30 -69.54 -25.19
N LEU A 127 21.95 -69.19 -24.08
CA LEU A 127 23.40 -68.98 -24.04
C LEU A 127 24.11 -70.21 -23.46
N GLN A 128 25.15 -70.65 -24.16
CA GLN A 128 26.03 -71.74 -23.72
C GLN A 128 27.20 -71.20 -22.90
N LYS A 129 27.59 -71.91 -21.83
CA LYS A 129 28.80 -71.56 -21.08
C LYS A 129 30.03 -71.79 -21.97
N GLY A 130 30.86 -70.77 -22.13
CA GLY A 130 32.05 -70.80 -23.00
C GLY A 130 33.29 -70.26 -22.30
N THR A 131 34.47 -70.77 -22.67
CA THR A 131 35.78 -70.34 -22.14
C THR A 131 36.28 -69.06 -22.83
N GLN A 132 35.42 -68.06 -23.05
CA GLN A 132 35.91 -66.72 -23.42
C GLN A 132 36.24 -65.94 -22.15
N ALA A 133 37.54 -65.67 -21.96
CA ALA A 133 38.10 -64.98 -20.81
C ALA A 133 38.09 -63.45 -20.98
N VAL A 134 36.96 -62.88 -21.37
CA VAL A 134 36.71 -61.44 -21.27
C VAL A 134 35.44 -61.28 -20.44
N THR A 135 35.57 -60.71 -19.25
CA THR A 135 34.41 -60.21 -18.50
C THR A 135 33.87 -59.04 -19.31
N ASP A 136 32.87 -59.26 -20.17
CA ASP A 136 32.11 -58.16 -20.76
C ASP A 136 31.30 -57.53 -19.62
N PHE A 137 31.66 -56.30 -19.28
CA PHE A 137 30.97 -55.46 -18.31
C PHE A 137 30.68 -54.10 -18.94
N PHE A 138 29.59 -53.48 -18.53
CA PHE A 138 29.09 -52.26 -19.14
C PHE A 138 28.35 -51.43 -18.10
N VAL A 139 28.39 -50.11 -18.22
CA VAL A 139 27.58 -49.17 -17.45
C VAL A 139 26.17 -49.17 -18.04
N SER A 140 25.18 -49.49 -17.23
CA SER A 140 23.77 -49.51 -17.66
C SER A 140 23.11 -48.15 -17.42
N HIS A 141 23.28 -47.57 -16.23
CA HIS A 141 22.72 -46.28 -15.85
C HIS A 141 23.42 -45.68 -14.63
N LEU A 142 23.12 -44.41 -14.35
CA LEU A 142 23.62 -43.65 -13.22
C LEU A 142 22.44 -43.22 -12.34
N SER A 143 22.65 -43.24 -11.02
CA SER A 143 21.67 -42.78 -10.04
C SER A 143 22.32 -41.93 -8.96
N PRO A 144 22.08 -40.60 -8.93
CA PRO A 144 21.49 -39.79 -10.00
C PRO A 144 22.41 -39.68 -11.24
N PRO A 145 21.87 -39.35 -12.43
CA PRO A 145 22.66 -39.13 -13.66
C PRO A 145 23.30 -37.74 -13.77
N TYR A 146 23.24 -36.96 -12.69
CA TYR A 146 23.80 -35.61 -12.59
C TYR A 146 24.32 -35.36 -11.18
N GLY A 147 25.19 -34.37 -11.02
CA GLY A 147 25.73 -33.98 -9.71
C GLY A 147 26.74 -32.85 -9.76
N THR A 148 27.28 -32.49 -8.61
CA THR A 148 28.39 -31.53 -8.47
C THR A 148 29.59 -32.14 -7.75
N ASP A 149 30.67 -31.37 -7.64
CA ASP A 149 31.93 -31.77 -7.02
C ASP A 149 31.72 -32.49 -5.68
N LYS A 150 32.36 -33.65 -5.52
CA LYS A 150 32.37 -34.47 -4.29
C LYS A 150 31.03 -35.07 -3.87
N GLU A 151 29.96 -34.92 -4.65
CA GLU A 151 28.74 -35.67 -4.40
C GLU A 151 28.95 -37.16 -4.66
N THR A 152 28.10 -37.99 -4.04
CA THR A 152 28.14 -39.44 -4.22
C THR A 152 27.04 -39.86 -5.19
N ILE A 153 27.40 -40.66 -6.20
CA ILE A 153 26.46 -41.26 -7.13
C ILE A 153 26.67 -42.78 -7.20
N THR A 154 25.66 -43.51 -7.66
CA THR A 154 25.73 -44.94 -7.93
C THR A 154 25.83 -45.18 -9.44
N VAL A 155 26.81 -45.96 -9.85
CA VAL A 155 26.98 -46.48 -11.20
C VAL A 155 26.48 -47.91 -11.22
N SER A 156 25.43 -48.19 -11.99
CA SER A 156 25.03 -49.58 -12.22
C SER A 156 25.88 -50.15 -13.35
N CYS A 157 26.67 -51.15 -13.03
CA CYS A 157 27.56 -51.84 -13.94
C CYS A 157 27.36 -53.36 -13.88
N PRO A 158 26.46 -53.92 -14.70
CA PRO A 158 26.33 -55.36 -14.82
C PRO A 158 27.62 -56.02 -15.28
N GLY A 159 28.00 -57.12 -14.61
CA GLY A 159 29.19 -57.90 -14.96
C GLY A 159 30.51 -57.32 -14.42
N CYS A 160 30.48 -56.21 -13.68
CA CYS A 160 31.67 -55.62 -13.06
C CYS A 160 32.30 -56.50 -11.96
N GLY A 161 31.63 -57.57 -11.53
CA GLY A 161 32.17 -58.58 -10.62
C GLY A 161 32.58 -58.02 -9.24
N SER A 162 33.39 -58.79 -8.51
CA SER A 162 33.81 -58.46 -7.13
C SER A 162 35.19 -57.81 -7.03
N VAL A 163 35.94 -57.75 -8.14
CA VAL A 163 37.30 -57.20 -8.17
C VAL A 163 37.23 -55.69 -8.43
N PRO A 164 37.66 -54.83 -7.49
CA PRO A 164 37.59 -53.39 -7.68
C PRO A 164 38.44 -52.88 -8.84
N GLY A 165 37.85 -52.01 -9.66
CA GLY A 165 38.51 -51.25 -10.71
C GLY A 165 38.47 -49.74 -10.45
N ARG A 166 38.64 -48.94 -11.51
CA ARG A 166 38.50 -47.47 -11.47
C ARG A 166 37.31 -47.00 -12.31
N VAL A 167 36.76 -45.84 -11.97
CA VAL A 167 35.65 -45.22 -12.71
C VAL A 167 36.09 -43.85 -13.22
N ILE A 168 35.94 -43.62 -14.53
CA ILE A 168 36.27 -42.35 -15.19
C ILE A 168 34.96 -41.65 -15.56
N ILE A 169 34.87 -40.35 -15.26
CA ILE A 169 33.79 -39.45 -15.66
C ILE A 169 34.39 -38.37 -16.55
N GLY A 170 34.02 -38.38 -17.83
CA GLY A 170 34.67 -37.52 -18.82
C GLY A 170 36.16 -37.85 -18.92
N SER A 171 37.00 -36.92 -18.44
CA SER A 171 38.46 -37.06 -18.39
C SER A 171 39.02 -37.32 -16.98
N LEU A 172 38.16 -37.33 -15.95
CA LEU A 172 38.58 -37.38 -14.55
C LEU A 172 38.24 -38.71 -13.90
N GLU A 173 39.14 -39.21 -13.05
CA GLU A 173 38.92 -40.41 -12.25
C GLU A 173 38.14 -40.08 -10.97
N ALA A 174 37.09 -40.85 -10.68
CA ALA A 174 36.26 -40.72 -9.48
C ALA A 174 36.78 -41.62 -8.34
N GLU A 175 36.56 -41.19 -7.09
CA GLU A 175 36.92 -42.00 -5.91
C GLU A 175 35.87 -43.11 -5.73
N VAL A 176 36.30 -44.38 -5.80
CA VAL A 176 35.41 -45.51 -5.54
C VAL A 176 35.21 -45.68 -4.04
N LEU A 177 33.96 -45.54 -3.57
CA LEU A 177 33.58 -45.72 -2.17
C LEU A 177 33.23 -47.17 -1.84
N SER A 178 32.55 -47.86 -2.77
CA SER A 178 32.22 -49.28 -2.63
C SER A 178 31.98 -49.93 -4.00
N TRP A 179 32.41 -51.19 -4.16
CA TRP A 179 32.31 -51.95 -5.41
C TRP A 179 31.13 -52.96 -5.45
N GLY A 180 30.12 -52.79 -4.61
CA GLY A 180 28.91 -53.65 -4.62
C GLY A 180 29.11 -55.13 -4.26
N ASN A 181 30.35 -55.65 -4.17
CA ASN A 181 30.67 -57.06 -3.89
C ASN A 181 29.85 -58.05 -4.74
N GLY A 182 29.63 -57.74 -6.03
CA GLY A 182 28.81 -58.54 -6.94
C GLY A 182 27.37 -58.05 -7.12
N SER A 183 26.96 -56.94 -6.50
CA SER A 183 25.62 -56.35 -6.61
C SER A 183 25.41 -55.43 -7.83
N ASP A 184 26.24 -55.54 -8.89
CA ASP A 184 26.21 -54.69 -10.09
C ASP A 184 26.16 -53.17 -9.82
N GLU A 185 26.48 -52.71 -8.61
CA GLU A 185 26.39 -51.32 -8.18
C GLU A 185 27.72 -50.84 -7.62
N ILE A 186 28.26 -49.76 -8.19
CA ILE A 186 29.49 -49.12 -7.74
C ILE A 186 29.12 -47.74 -7.20
N ARG A 187 29.39 -47.49 -5.93
CA ARG A 187 29.22 -46.15 -5.35
C ARG A 187 30.52 -45.39 -5.48
N ILE A 188 30.44 -44.21 -6.08
CA ILE A 188 31.59 -43.34 -6.32
C ILE A 188 31.35 -41.96 -5.74
N ARG A 189 32.43 -41.28 -5.36
CA ARG A 189 32.46 -39.85 -5.09
C ARG A 189 33.01 -39.13 -6.31
N LEU A 190 32.25 -38.15 -6.81
CA LEU A 190 32.61 -37.34 -7.96
C LEU A 190 33.91 -36.57 -7.70
N PRO A 191 34.79 -36.41 -8.72
CA PRO A 191 36.03 -35.67 -8.57
C PRO A 191 35.77 -34.18 -8.26
N SER A 192 36.82 -33.48 -7.82
CA SER A 192 36.76 -32.01 -7.78
C SER A 192 36.84 -31.48 -9.21
N ALA A 193 36.09 -30.41 -9.49
CA ALA A 193 35.91 -29.88 -10.82
C ALA A 193 35.35 -30.90 -11.83
N VAL A 194 34.34 -31.69 -11.44
CA VAL A 194 33.71 -32.66 -12.34
C VAL A 194 33.09 -31.98 -13.56
N GLU A 195 33.30 -32.58 -14.73
CA GLU A 195 32.75 -32.11 -16.00
C GLU A 195 31.67 -33.06 -16.53
N SER A 196 30.76 -32.53 -17.34
CA SER A 196 29.82 -33.37 -18.08
C SER A 196 30.55 -34.23 -19.10
N GLY A 197 30.29 -35.54 -19.12
CA GLY A 197 31.01 -36.46 -19.99
C GLY A 197 30.57 -37.92 -19.86
N PRO A 198 31.06 -38.80 -20.74
CA PRO A 198 30.78 -40.23 -20.67
C PRO A 198 31.38 -40.84 -19.40
N VAL A 199 30.68 -41.82 -18.83
CA VAL A 199 31.17 -42.63 -17.71
C VAL A 199 31.70 -43.96 -18.24
N LYS A 200 32.91 -44.32 -17.82
CA LYS A 200 33.56 -45.60 -18.14
C LYS A 200 34.06 -46.27 -16.87
N VAL A 201 33.83 -47.57 -16.76
CA VAL A 201 34.45 -48.39 -15.72
C VAL A 201 35.66 -49.11 -16.33
N ILE A 202 36.76 -49.24 -15.60
CA ILE A 202 37.95 -49.94 -16.06
C ILE A 202 38.38 -50.98 -15.02
N ILE A 203 38.41 -52.25 -15.44
CA ILE A 203 38.80 -53.40 -14.62
C ILE A 203 39.97 -54.09 -15.32
N ASN A 204 41.08 -54.32 -14.62
CA ASN A 204 42.27 -54.96 -15.21
C ASN A 204 42.75 -54.30 -16.53
N ASN A 205 42.68 -52.96 -16.61
CA ASN A 205 42.97 -52.15 -17.81
C ASN A 205 42.06 -52.38 -19.02
N ILE A 206 40.98 -53.13 -18.88
CA ILE A 206 39.94 -53.28 -19.91
C ILE A 206 38.85 -52.26 -19.57
N PRO A 207 38.43 -51.37 -20.50
CA PRO A 207 37.31 -50.47 -20.29
C PRO A 207 35.97 -51.18 -20.51
N SER A 208 34.91 -50.63 -19.95
CA SER A 208 33.55 -51.11 -20.12
C SER A 208 33.06 -50.97 -21.57
N SER A 209 32.20 -51.91 -21.99
CA SER A 209 31.82 -52.16 -23.38
C SER A 209 30.38 -51.75 -23.70
N GLU A 210 29.92 -50.57 -23.25
CA GLU A 210 28.60 -50.06 -23.65
C GLU A 210 28.57 -49.69 -25.14
N VAL A 211 27.46 -49.98 -25.84
CA VAL A 211 27.24 -49.57 -27.24
C VAL A 211 27.02 -48.07 -27.35
N SER A 212 26.29 -47.51 -26.38
CA SER A 212 26.01 -46.08 -26.28
C SER A 212 26.60 -45.52 -24.99
N PRO A 213 27.32 -44.38 -25.04
CA PRO A 213 27.95 -43.81 -23.86
C PRO A 213 26.89 -43.37 -22.84
N VAL A 214 27.03 -43.84 -21.61
CA VAL A 214 26.23 -43.35 -20.49
C VAL A 214 26.80 -42.02 -20.03
N MET A 215 26.02 -40.94 -20.19
CA MET A 215 26.47 -39.58 -19.92
C MET A 215 26.16 -39.17 -18.48
N PHE A 216 27.17 -38.62 -17.81
CA PHE A 216 27.02 -37.85 -16.59
C PHE A 216 26.89 -36.37 -16.92
N PHE A 217 25.95 -35.68 -16.25
CA PHE A 217 25.73 -34.24 -16.42
C PHE A 217 26.13 -33.48 -15.16
N ALA A 218 27.23 -32.75 -15.22
CA ALA A 218 27.67 -31.91 -14.11
C ALA A 218 26.80 -30.65 -14.00
N ARG A 219 26.49 -30.21 -12.77
CA ARG A 219 25.75 -28.96 -12.53
C ARG A 219 26.52 -27.74 -13.05
N PRO A 220 25.87 -26.76 -13.71
CA PRO A 220 26.52 -25.51 -14.08
C PRO A 220 26.88 -24.71 -12.84
N ILE A 221 28.05 -24.08 -12.87
CA ILE A 221 28.57 -23.24 -11.77
C ILE A 221 28.90 -21.87 -12.35
N ILE A 222 28.46 -20.80 -11.69
CA ILE A 222 28.86 -19.43 -12.03
C ILE A 222 30.05 -19.03 -11.15
N ASP A 223 31.20 -18.77 -11.76
CA ASP A 223 32.45 -18.41 -11.08
C ASP A 223 32.71 -16.89 -11.06
N GLY A 224 32.14 -16.13 -11.99
CA GLY A 224 32.32 -14.68 -12.06
C GLY A 224 31.27 -13.94 -12.91
N VAL A 225 31.03 -12.67 -12.57
CA VAL A 225 30.15 -11.77 -13.33
C VAL A 225 30.79 -10.39 -13.43
N VAL A 226 30.79 -9.81 -14.63
CA VAL A 226 31.32 -8.47 -14.89
C VAL A 226 30.41 -7.71 -15.85
N PRO A 227 29.97 -6.48 -15.50
CA PRO A 227 30.12 -5.83 -14.20
C PRO A 227 29.20 -6.44 -13.13
N ASP A 228 29.57 -6.32 -11.86
CA ASP A 228 28.74 -6.73 -10.71
C ASP A 228 27.81 -5.61 -10.21
N ILE A 229 27.99 -4.38 -10.70
CA ILE A 229 27.06 -3.24 -10.59
C ILE A 229 26.62 -2.85 -12.02
N ALA A 230 25.32 -2.92 -12.28
CA ALA A 230 24.76 -2.76 -13.64
C ALA A 230 23.46 -1.95 -13.66
N GLU A 231 23.01 -1.57 -14.85
CA GLU A 231 21.67 -1.00 -15.10
C GLU A 231 20.74 -2.05 -15.75
N GLY A 232 19.42 -1.88 -15.60
CA GLY A 232 18.45 -2.74 -16.29
C GLY A 232 18.63 -2.65 -17.81
N GLY A 233 18.58 -3.80 -18.50
CA GLY A 233 18.89 -3.91 -19.93
C GLY A 233 20.38 -4.00 -20.28
N GLN A 234 21.29 -3.87 -19.30
CA GLN A 234 22.73 -4.01 -19.54
C GLN A 234 23.13 -5.48 -19.74
N THR A 235 24.11 -5.71 -20.60
CA THR A 235 24.73 -7.03 -20.82
C THR A 235 25.91 -7.25 -19.89
N LEU A 236 25.94 -8.42 -19.24
CA LEU A 236 26.98 -8.89 -18.34
C LEU A 236 27.79 -10.00 -19.04
N SER A 237 29.11 -10.05 -18.80
CA SER A 237 29.93 -11.22 -19.09
C SER A 237 29.93 -12.14 -17.88
N VAL A 238 29.50 -13.39 -18.08
CA VAL A 238 29.33 -14.40 -17.03
C VAL A 238 30.28 -15.55 -17.31
N THR A 239 31.21 -15.76 -16.38
CA THR A 239 32.19 -16.84 -16.44
C THR A 239 31.82 -17.96 -15.48
N GLY A 240 32.12 -19.19 -15.85
CA GLY A 240 31.72 -20.35 -15.06
C GLY A 240 32.25 -21.66 -15.61
N ARG A 241 31.62 -22.76 -15.20
CA ARG A 241 31.90 -24.12 -15.66
C ARG A 241 30.61 -24.86 -15.93
N ASN A 242 30.72 -25.90 -16.76
CA ASN A 242 29.62 -26.81 -17.08
C ASN A 242 28.39 -26.11 -17.67
N PHE A 243 28.58 -24.98 -18.37
CA PHE A 243 27.51 -24.42 -19.18
C PHE A 243 27.18 -25.40 -20.32
N PHE A 244 25.90 -25.51 -20.63
CA PHE A 244 25.44 -26.38 -21.70
C PHE A 244 26.02 -25.88 -23.04
N PRO A 245 26.51 -26.77 -23.93
CA PRO A 245 27.18 -26.35 -25.17
C PRO A 245 26.32 -25.49 -26.10
N LEU A 246 24.99 -25.61 -26.00
CA LEU A 246 24.04 -24.72 -26.67
C LEU A 246 23.63 -23.61 -25.71
N TYR A 247 23.97 -22.37 -26.05
CA TYR A 247 23.75 -21.21 -25.18
C TYR A 247 22.28 -21.00 -24.78
N ASP A 248 21.34 -21.34 -25.67
CA ASP A 248 19.89 -21.18 -25.46
C ASP A 248 19.31 -22.16 -24.41
N LYS A 249 20.05 -23.20 -24.05
CA LYS A 249 19.71 -24.13 -22.97
C LYS A 249 20.18 -23.66 -21.60
N ASN A 250 21.04 -22.64 -21.54
CA ASN A 250 21.48 -21.99 -20.30
C ASN A 250 20.55 -20.81 -20.00
N ILE A 251 19.62 -21.01 -19.07
CA ILE A 251 18.64 -20.00 -18.69
C ILE A 251 19.09 -19.30 -17.41
N PHE A 252 19.43 -18.02 -17.53
CA PHE A 252 19.81 -17.19 -16.39
C PHE A 252 18.61 -16.46 -15.79
N TYR A 253 18.61 -16.32 -14.47
CA TYR A 253 17.59 -15.60 -13.73
C TYR A 253 18.24 -14.62 -12.75
N ILE A 254 17.69 -13.42 -12.64
CA ILE A 254 17.99 -12.48 -11.57
C ILE A 254 16.72 -12.18 -10.80
N ASN A 255 16.70 -12.46 -9.49
CA ASN A 255 15.52 -12.28 -8.64
C ASN A 255 14.23 -12.90 -9.23
N GLY A 256 14.34 -14.08 -9.85
CA GLY A 256 13.23 -14.79 -10.50
C GLY A 256 12.85 -14.31 -11.92
N GLN A 257 13.42 -13.20 -12.41
CA GLN A 257 13.21 -12.73 -13.77
C GLN A 257 14.22 -13.35 -14.74
N LYS A 258 13.73 -13.89 -15.86
CA LYS A 258 14.56 -14.50 -16.89
C LYS A 258 15.38 -13.45 -17.63
N CYS A 259 16.68 -13.67 -17.76
CA CYS A 259 17.61 -12.87 -18.54
C CYS A 259 17.69 -13.38 -19.99
N LEU A 260 18.20 -12.56 -20.90
CA LEU A 260 18.48 -12.96 -22.28
C LEU A 260 19.92 -13.46 -22.40
N THR A 261 20.09 -14.74 -22.72
CA THR A 261 21.40 -15.37 -22.94
C THR A 261 21.84 -15.22 -24.40
N GLN A 262 23.09 -14.85 -24.61
CA GLN A 262 23.72 -14.69 -25.91
C GLN A 262 25.08 -15.41 -25.92
N PRO A 263 25.51 -15.94 -27.07
CA PRO A 263 26.84 -16.52 -27.19
C PRO A 263 27.91 -15.43 -27.09
N GLN A 264 29.05 -15.76 -26.49
CA GLN A 264 30.26 -14.94 -26.51
C GLN A 264 31.27 -15.55 -27.50
N GLU A 265 32.15 -14.72 -28.10
CA GLU A 265 33.30 -15.24 -28.85
C GLU A 265 34.19 -16.10 -27.93
N GLY A 266 34.42 -17.37 -28.28
CA GLY A 266 35.20 -18.33 -27.49
C GLY A 266 34.42 -19.61 -27.12
N THR A 267 34.90 -20.36 -26.13
CA THR A 267 34.26 -21.61 -25.69
C THR A 267 33.06 -21.30 -24.79
N ILE A 268 31.85 -21.62 -25.27
CA ILE A 268 30.56 -21.42 -24.58
C ILE A 268 30.50 -22.12 -23.20
N ARG A 269 31.32 -23.14 -22.98
CA ARG A 269 31.35 -23.91 -21.72
C ARG A 269 31.77 -23.09 -20.50
N ASP A 270 32.50 -21.99 -20.73
CA ASP A 270 33.15 -21.24 -19.65
C ASP A 270 32.74 -19.76 -19.62
N ASN A 271 32.08 -19.26 -20.68
CA ASN A 271 31.71 -17.85 -20.78
C ASN A 271 30.45 -17.61 -21.63
N LEU A 272 29.57 -16.75 -21.13
CA LEU A 272 28.32 -16.36 -21.78
C LEU A 272 28.02 -14.87 -21.55
N MET A 273 27.36 -14.25 -22.54
CA MET A 273 26.82 -12.90 -22.39
C MET A 273 25.37 -12.98 -21.92
N VAL A 274 25.03 -12.26 -20.85
CA VAL A 274 23.70 -12.29 -20.22
C VAL A 274 23.16 -10.87 -20.13
N THR A 275 22.10 -10.57 -20.88
CA THR A 275 21.42 -9.27 -20.85
C THR A 275 20.31 -9.29 -19.81
N LEU A 276 20.39 -8.34 -18.86
CA LEU A 276 19.41 -8.18 -17.78
C LEU A 276 18.06 -7.67 -18.32
N PRO A 277 16.94 -8.01 -17.66
CA PRO A 277 15.65 -7.33 -17.89
C PRO A 277 15.75 -5.82 -17.71
N LEU A 278 14.89 -5.04 -18.39
CA LEU A 278 14.86 -3.57 -18.26
C LEU A 278 14.49 -3.11 -16.85
N ASP A 279 13.64 -3.87 -16.16
CA ASP A 279 13.16 -3.62 -14.79
C ASP A 279 13.88 -4.46 -13.74
N ALA A 280 15.07 -4.98 -14.08
CA ALA A 280 15.86 -5.85 -13.22
C ALA A 280 16.04 -5.27 -11.81
N LYS A 281 16.03 -6.17 -10.82
CA LYS A 281 16.29 -5.85 -9.41
C LYS A 281 17.57 -6.54 -8.95
N SER A 282 18.28 -5.92 -8.01
CA SER A 282 19.47 -6.49 -7.39
C SER A 282 19.17 -7.87 -6.80
N GLY A 283 20.04 -8.85 -7.03
CA GLY A 283 19.83 -10.21 -6.57
C GLY A 283 20.95 -11.16 -7.00
N LEU A 284 20.88 -12.40 -6.51
CA LEU A 284 21.75 -13.46 -6.99
C LEU A 284 21.43 -13.78 -8.45
N LEU A 285 22.47 -13.92 -9.26
CA LEU A 285 22.37 -14.41 -10.62
C LEU A 285 22.37 -15.94 -10.58
N ASN A 286 21.23 -16.54 -10.88
CA ASN A 286 21.06 -17.99 -10.93
C ASN A 286 21.10 -18.48 -12.37
N ILE A 287 21.44 -19.76 -12.54
CA ILE A 287 21.41 -20.45 -13.82
C ILE A 287 20.64 -21.75 -13.69
N GLU A 288 19.92 -22.10 -14.74
CA GLU A 288 19.30 -23.39 -14.93
C GLU A 288 19.64 -23.92 -16.32
N VAL A 289 19.88 -25.23 -16.41
CA VAL A 289 19.98 -25.90 -17.71
C VAL A 289 18.66 -26.60 -18.00
N VAL A 290 18.06 -26.26 -19.14
CA VAL A 290 16.80 -26.82 -19.61
C VAL A 290 17.01 -27.50 -20.96
N THR A 291 16.80 -28.81 -21.01
CA THR A 291 16.80 -29.60 -22.24
C THR A 291 15.48 -30.35 -22.38
N ASP A 292 15.26 -31.03 -23.51
CA ASP A 292 14.06 -31.84 -23.74
C ASP A 292 13.97 -33.06 -22.80
N HIS A 293 15.09 -33.46 -22.18
CA HIS A 293 15.21 -34.68 -21.39
C HIS A 293 15.39 -34.41 -19.90
N PHE A 294 15.97 -33.26 -19.52
CA PHE A 294 16.25 -32.93 -18.13
C PHE A 294 16.27 -31.43 -17.87
N ARG A 295 15.96 -31.08 -16.61
CA ARG A 295 16.01 -29.74 -16.04
C ARG A 295 16.67 -29.83 -14.67
N PHE A 296 17.74 -29.08 -14.45
CA PHE A 296 18.32 -28.95 -13.10
C PHE A 296 18.96 -27.59 -12.88
N GLU A 297 18.86 -27.14 -11.63
CA GLU A 297 19.40 -25.86 -11.16
C GLU A 297 20.92 -25.91 -11.01
N GLY A 298 21.55 -24.77 -11.32
CA GLY A 298 22.98 -24.54 -11.13
C GLY A 298 23.34 -24.02 -9.75
N ILE A 299 24.63 -23.76 -9.58
CA ILE A 299 25.20 -23.23 -8.34
C ILE A 299 25.77 -21.84 -8.63
N SER A 300 25.40 -20.87 -7.79
CA SER A 300 25.90 -19.50 -7.89
C SER A 300 25.81 -18.79 -6.54
N ASP A 301 26.83 -18.00 -6.24
CA ASP A 301 26.87 -17.02 -5.15
C ASP A 301 27.01 -15.58 -5.65
N LYS A 302 26.87 -15.36 -6.97
CA LYS A 302 27.16 -14.07 -7.60
C LYS A 302 26.01 -13.09 -7.42
N LEU A 303 26.25 -12.07 -6.60
CA LEU A 303 25.36 -10.94 -6.42
C LEU A 303 25.56 -9.92 -7.53
N VAL A 304 24.51 -9.67 -8.31
CA VAL A 304 24.44 -8.56 -9.26
C VAL A 304 23.63 -7.43 -8.63
N ARG A 305 24.21 -6.24 -8.58
CA ARG A 305 23.61 -5.04 -7.99
C ARG A 305 23.12 -4.12 -9.09
N ILE A 306 21.83 -3.85 -9.11
CA ILE A 306 21.26 -2.87 -10.02
C ILE A 306 21.44 -1.48 -9.41
N LYS A 307 21.99 -0.57 -10.19
CA LYS A 307 22.23 0.81 -9.78
C LYS A 307 20.90 1.46 -9.33
N PRO A 308 20.83 1.96 -8.08
CA PRO A 308 19.66 2.68 -7.60
C PRO A 308 19.58 4.04 -8.29
N LYS A 309 18.36 4.54 -8.49
CA LYS A 309 18.12 5.88 -9.05
C LYS A 309 17.49 6.77 -8.03
N LEU A 310 17.99 8.00 -7.88
CA LEU A 310 17.39 9.03 -7.05
C LEU A 310 16.78 10.10 -7.95
N THR A 311 15.46 10.24 -7.90
CA THR A 311 14.73 11.08 -8.86
C THR A 311 14.17 12.35 -8.25
N HIS A 312 13.83 12.35 -6.97
CA HIS A 312 13.25 13.53 -6.32
C HIS A 312 13.45 13.54 -4.79
N ILE A 313 13.49 14.74 -4.21
CA ILE A 313 13.52 14.98 -2.77
C ILE A 313 12.40 15.96 -2.40
N SER A 314 11.63 15.63 -1.35
CA SER A 314 10.54 16.46 -0.87
C SER A 314 10.43 16.46 0.66
N PRO A 315 10.52 17.62 1.32
CA PRO A 315 10.95 18.91 0.77
C PRO A 315 12.48 18.95 0.53
N ALA A 316 12.94 19.72 -0.46
CA ALA A 316 14.37 19.97 -0.69
C ALA A 316 15.03 20.89 0.37
N ARG A 317 14.21 21.51 1.22
CA ARG A 317 14.62 22.29 2.40
C ARG A 317 13.87 21.80 3.63
N ALA A 318 14.56 21.56 4.74
CA ALA A 318 13.93 20.99 5.94
C ALA A 318 14.53 21.46 7.26
N ILE A 319 13.68 21.63 8.28
CA ILE A 319 14.05 21.94 9.66
C ILE A 319 14.63 20.68 10.31
N PRO A 320 15.72 20.76 11.09
CA PRO A 320 16.20 19.61 11.86
C PRO A 320 15.07 18.90 12.61
N GLY A 321 14.98 17.58 12.48
CA GLY A 321 13.93 16.77 13.10
C GLY A 321 12.67 16.58 12.25
N SER A 322 12.45 17.35 11.18
CA SER A 322 11.29 17.15 10.30
C SER A 322 11.48 15.96 9.36
N HIS A 323 10.39 15.43 8.80
CA HIS A 323 10.48 14.31 7.86
C HIS A 323 10.81 14.82 6.46
N VAL A 324 11.71 14.13 5.76
CA VAL A 324 12.08 14.36 4.36
C VAL A 324 11.94 13.06 3.60
N THR A 325 11.41 13.14 2.38
CA THR A 325 11.19 11.98 1.52
C THR A 325 12.12 12.03 0.32
N LEU A 326 12.85 10.93 0.09
CA LEU A 326 13.57 10.64 -1.15
C LEU A 326 12.74 9.69 -1.99
N HIS A 327 12.59 10.01 -3.28
CA HIS A 327 11.92 9.19 -4.27
C HIS A 327 12.92 8.68 -5.30
N GLY A 328 12.73 7.45 -5.74
CA GLY A 328 13.62 6.82 -6.69
C GLY A 328 13.16 5.44 -7.10
N ASP A 329 14.08 4.66 -7.63
CA ASP A 329 13.87 3.27 -8.01
C ASP A 329 15.06 2.41 -7.56
N ASN A 330 14.80 1.12 -7.33
CA ASN A 330 15.80 0.11 -6.96
C ASN A 330 16.47 0.36 -5.60
N PHE A 331 15.77 0.99 -4.66
CA PHE A 331 16.24 1.07 -3.27
C PHE A 331 16.15 -0.28 -2.55
N GLY A 332 15.34 -1.22 -3.03
CA GLY A 332 15.05 -2.47 -2.33
C GLY A 332 14.18 -2.25 -1.08
N ASN A 333 14.04 -3.28 -0.25
CA ASN A 333 13.10 -3.29 0.88
C ASN A 333 13.75 -3.42 2.26
N ILE A 334 15.09 -3.34 2.34
CA ILE A 334 15.84 -3.52 3.58
C ILE A 334 16.69 -2.26 3.84
N ALA A 335 16.24 -1.44 4.79
CA ALA A 335 16.90 -0.17 5.14
C ALA A 335 18.34 -0.32 5.63
N ALA A 336 18.68 -1.46 6.24
CA ALA A 336 20.01 -1.72 6.80
C ALA A 336 21.14 -1.68 5.75
N TYR A 337 20.80 -1.83 4.46
CA TYR A 337 21.76 -1.77 3.36
C TYR A 337 21.84 -0.40 2.68
N ALA A 338 21.12 0.59 3.21
CA ALA A 338 21.08 1.94 2.67
C ALA A 338 21.78 2.94 3.59
N ARG A 339 22.47 3.90 2.97
CA ARG A 339 23.03 5.08 3.65
C ARG A 339 22.63 6.32 2.87
N ILE A 340 22.20 7.36 3.58
CA ILE A 340 21.94 8.67 3.00
C ILE A 340 23.15 9.56 3.29
N LYS A 341 23.73 10.17 2.26
CA LYS A 341 24.84 11.12 2.38
C LYS A 341 24.38 12.53 2.06
N ILE A 342 24.81 13.50 2.87
CA ILE A 342 24.64 14.93 2.62
C ILE A 342 26.03 15.58 2.65
N GLY A 343 26.47 16.10 1.51
CA GLY A 343 27.87 16.43 1.27
C GLY A 343 28.74 15.18 1.51
N ASP A 344 29.78 15.34 2.32
CA ASP A 344 30.69 14.26 2.67
C ASP A 344 30.28 13.44 3.90
N LYS A 345 29.13 13.77 4.53
CA LYS A 345 28.71 13.18 5.81
C LYS A 345 27.59 12.16 5.63
N ASP A 346 27.77 11.01 6.26
CA ASP A 346 26.74 9.97 6.38
C ASP A 346 25.70 10.39 7.44
N LEU A 347 24.42 10.23 7.11
CA LEU A 347 23.36 10.26 8.12
C LEU A 347 23.36 8.96 8.93
N PRO A 348 23.03 9.03 10.24
CA PRO A 348 22.90 7.83 11.05
C PRO A 348 21.73 6.97 10.53
N SER A 349 21.87 5.65 10.57
CA SER A 349 20.81 4.73 10.09
C SER A 349 19.48 4.89 10.84
N THR A 350 19.53 5.40 12.08
CA THR A 350 18.34 5.74 12.89
C THR A 350 17.55 6.93 12.35
N SER A 351 18.10 7.72 11.41
CA SER A 351 17.34 8.79 10.77
C SER A 351 16.27 8.26 9.81
N ILE A 352 16.43 7.04 9.28
CA ILE A 352 15.47 6.45 8.34
C ILE A 352 14.23 5.96 9.11
N ILE A 353 13.08 6.54 8.79
CA ILE A 353 11.78 6.24 9.40
C ILE A 353 11.06 5.15 8.63
N THR A 354 10.97 5.30 7.31
CA THR A 354 10.36 4.29 6.43
C THR A 354 11.23 4.09 5.18
N TYR A 355 11.21 2.86 4.67
CA TYR A 355 12.07 2.45 3.57
C TYR A 355 11.31 1.47 2.68
N THR A 356 11.22 1.78 1.39
CA THR A 356 10.65 0.93 0.36
C THR A 356 11.50 1.04 -0.90
N ASP A 357 11.23 0.18 -1.89
CA ASP A 357 11.97 0.13 -3.15
C ASP A 357 11.97 1.44 -3.94
N LYS A 358 11.00 2.32 -3.66
CA LYS A 358 10.81 3.59 -4.36
C LYS A 358 10.85 4.82 -3.47
N LYS A 359 10.90 4.65 -2.15
CA LYS A 359 10.68 5.73 -1.20
C LYS A 359 11.49 5.52 0.07
N ILE A 360 12.23 6.55 0.48
CA ILE A 360 12.90 6.61 1.77
C ILE A 360 12.41 7.83 2.50
N VAL A 361 11.85 7.67 3.69
CA VAL A 361 11.51 8.79 4.58
C VAL A 361 12.53 8.83 5.70
N PHE A 362 13.19 9.96 5.88
CA PHE A 362 14.20 10.16 6.91
C PHE A 362 13.98 11.44 7.70
N ILE A 363 14.62 11.56 8.85
CA ILE A 363 14.63 12.74 9.70
C ILE A 363 15.72 13.71 9.20
N ALA A 364 15.32 14.94 8.86
CA ALA A 364 16.24 16.01 8.48
C ALA A 364 17.31 16.22 9.57
N PRO A 365 18.59 16.33 9.20
CA PRO A 365 19.67 16.33 10.17
C PRO A 365 19.77 17.64 10.96
N ASN A 366 20.45 17.57 12.11
CA ASN A 366 20.89 18.74 12.86
C ASN A 366 22.01 19.50 12.12
N TYR A 367 22.27 20.73 12.55
CA TYR A 367 23.25 21.63 11.92
C TYR A 367 24.70 21.13 11.94
N ASP A 368 25.00 20.08 12.71
CA ASP A 368 26.30 19.43 12.72
C ASP A 368 26.60 18.71 11.39
N ILE A 369 25.58 18.24 10.68
CA ILE A 369 25.75 17.61 9.36
C ILE A 369 25.88 18.67 8.26
N LEU A 370 24.93 19.59 8.23
CA LEU A 370 24.88 20.68 7.25
C LEU A 370 24.56 21.98 8.00
N PRO A 371 25.49 22.95 8.06
CA PRO A 371 25.27 24.21 8.78
C PRO A 371 24.06 24.97 8.25
N ALA A 372 23.33 25.62 9.15
CA ALA A 372 22.09 26.35 8.87
C ALA A 372 22.15 27.19 7.58
N GLY A 373 21.14 27.06 6.72
CA GLY A 373 21.01 27.80 5.46
C GLY A 373 21.94 27.34 4.33
N ARG A 374 22.81 26.35 4.54
CA ARG A 374 23.68 25.81 3.49
C ARG A 374 22.97 24.77 2.64
N THR A 375 23.30 24.77 1.36
CA THR A 375 22.92 23.76 0.37
C THR A 375 24.08 22.79 0.16
N ALA A 376 23.80 21.49 0.10
CA ALA A 376 24.76 20.45 -0.23
C ALA A 376 24.14 19.37 -1.13
N LYS A 377 25.00 18.59 -1.79
CA LYS A 377 24.55 17.43 -2.58
C LYS A 377 24.08 16.32 -1.66
N ILE A 378 22.95 15.70 -2.00
CA ILE A 378 22.39 14.53 -1.31
C ILE A 378 22.29 13.35 -2.28
N HIS A 379 22.69 12.17 -1.83
CA HIS A 379 22.55 10.92 -2.59
C HIS A 379 22.37 9.73 -1.63
N VAL A 380 21.97 8.60 -2.19
CA VAL A 380 21.77 7.36 -1.44
C VAL A 380 22.76 6.30 -1.94
N ILE A 381 23.33 5.55 -1.00
CA ILE A 381 24.15 4.38 -1.30
C ILE A 381 23.34 3.15 -0.88
N VAL A 382 23.02 2.26 -1.81
CA VAL A 382 22.25 1.03 -1.57
C VAL A 382 23.09 -0.17 -1.98
N ASN A 383 23.36 -1.10 -1.07
CA ASN A 383 24.18 -2.29 -1.34
C ASN A 383 25.57 -1.94 -1.95
N GLY A 384 26.10 -0.77 -1.64
CA GLY A 384 27.38 -0.27 -2.18
C GLY A 384 27.31 0.37 -3.57
N ALA A 385 26.14 0.48 -4.19
CA ALA A 385 25.92 1.26 -5.41
C ALA A 385 25.34 2.64 -5.06
N GLU A 386 25.83 3.70 -5.72
CA GLU A 386 25.42 5.08 -5.47
C GLU A 386 24.35 5.55 -6.47
N THR A 387 23.41 6.37 -6.00
CA THR A 387 22.44 7.09 -6.85
C THR A 387 23.06 8.33 -7.48
N GLU A 388 22.29 8.98 -8.36
CA GLU A 388 22.49 10.38 -8.73
C GLU A 388 22.42 11.30 -7.51
N GLN A 389 22.97 12.51 -7.68
CA GLN A 389 23.01 13.54 -6.63
C GLN A 389 21.93 14.60 -6.86
N LEU A 390 21.13 14.87 -5.83
CA LEU A 390 20.20 16.01 -5.77
C LEU A 390 20.73 17.09 -4.83
N GLU A 391 20.02 18.19 -4.68
CA GLU A 391 20.36 19.25 -3.71
C GLU A 391 19.46 19.19 -2.49
N PHE A 392 20.05 19.41 -1.32
CA PHE A 392 19.35 19.55 -0.05
C PHE A 392 19.86 20.80 0.67
N THR A 393 18.94 21.65 1.12
CA THR A 393 19.23 22.87 1.87
C THR A 393 18.82 22.70 3.33
N SER A 394 19.77 22.81 4.25
CA SER A 394 19.44 22.85 5.68
C SER A 394 18.64 24.11 6.01
N TYR A 395 17.68 23.99 6.91
CA TYR A 395 16.94 25.15 7.40
C TYR A 395 17.88 26.20 8.02
N ASP A 396 17.56 27.47 7.82
CA ASP A 396 18.24 28.57 8.49
C ASP A 396 17.37 29.08 9.64
N ALA A 397 17.82 28.92 10.89
CA ALA A 397 17.08 29.43 12.04
C ALA A 397 16.93 30.97 12.05
N ALA A 398 17.71 31.70 11.25
CA ALA A 398 17.56 33.13 11.05
C ALA A 398 16.37 33.48 10.13
N GLN A 399 15.85 32.53 9.36
CA GLN A 399 14.64 32.67 8.56
C GLN A 399 13.41 32.59 9.48
N ALA A 400 12.79 33.75 9.73
CA ALA A 400 11.78 33.92 10.75
C ALA A 400 10.39 34.29 10.20
N THR A 401 10.21 34.44 8.89
CA THR A 401 8.94 34.88 8.29
C THR A 401 8.43 33.93 7.22
N LEU A 402 7.13 33.93 6.91
CA LEU A 402 6.53 33.08 5.87
C LEU A 402 7.24 33.28 4.51
N ARG A 403 7.67 34.53 4.24
CA ARG A 403 8.45 34.90 3.06
C ARG A 403 9.72 34.07 2.94
N ASP A 404 10.45 33.90 4.04
CA ASP A 404 11.73 33.19 4.06
C ASP A 404 11.58 31.69 3.72
N TYR A 405 10.35 31.17 3.87
CA TYR A 405 9.94 29.80 3.57
C TYR A 405 9.26 29.66 2.21
N GLY A 406 9.35 30.66 1.34
CA GLY A 406 8.73 30.61 0.02
C GLY A 406 7.21 30.81 0.04
N ILE A 407 6.63 31.30 1.15
CA ILE A 407 5.20 31.56 1.27
C ILE A 407 4.96 33.05 1.23
N TYR A 408 4.35 33.51 0.14
CA TYR A 408 4.12 34.93 -0.13
C TYR A 408 2.63 35.21 -0.19
N LYS A 409 2.20 36.38 0.28
CA LYS A 409 0.94 36.94 -0.20
C LYS A 409 1.15 37.31 -1.66
N PHE A 410 0.25 36.88 -2.55
CA PHE A 410 0.38 37.15 -4.00
C PHE A 410 0.58 38.63 -4.29
N GLU A 411 -0.15 39.51 -3.59
CA GLU A 411 -0.04 40.98 -3.71
C GLU A 411 1.36 41.54 -3.37
N ASN A 412 2.17 40.81 -2.59
CA ASN A 412 3.52 41.25 -2.21
C ASN A 412 4.59 40.88 -3.24
N VAL A 413 4.30 39.92 -4.12
CA VAL A 413 5.23 39.40 -5.14
C VAL A 413 4.71 39.59 -6.56
N SER A 414 3.55 40.22 -6.71
CA SER A 414 2.96 40.57 -8.00
C SER A 414 2.93 42.08 -8.18
N SER A 415 3.00 42.53 -9.42
CA SER A 415 2.77 43.92 -9.81
C SER A 415 1.53 43.99 -10.69
N ALA A 416 0.58 44.87 -10.35
CA ALA A 416 -0.72 44.98 -11.04
C ALA A 416 -1.50 43.65 -11.20
N GLY A 417 -1.36 42.72 -10.24
CA GLY A 417 -2.03 41.42 -10.28
C GLY A 417 -1.32 40.37 -11.15
N ILE A 418 -0.09 40.66 -11.59
CA ILE A 418 0.73 39.81 -12.44
C ILE A 418 1.99 39.39 -11.67
N LEU A 419 2.23 38.08 -11.57
CA LEU A 419 3.48 37.48 -11.07
C LEU A 419 4.26 36.91 -12.25
N ARG A 420 5.52 37.33 -12.40
CA ARG A 420 6.44 36.88 -13.45
C ARG A 420 7.55 36.02 -12.87
N LEU A 421 7.77 34.84 -13.45
CA LEU A 421 8.86 33.94 -13.05
C LEU A 421 9.71 33.59 -14.26
N ALA A 422 11.04 33.75 -14.12
CA ALA A 422 11.98 33.54 -15.21
C ALA A 422 11.85 32.15 -15.82
N GLN A 423 11.85 31.06 -15.03
CA GLN A 423 11.53 29.67 -15.45
C GLN A 423 11.40 28.80 -14.17
N LEU A 424 10.58 27.75 -14.17
CA LEU A 424 10.60 26.73 -13.09
C LEU A 424 11.66 25.66 -13.41
N LYS A 425 12.61 25.43 -12.50
CA LYS A 425 13.58 24.33 -12.62
C LYS A 425 12.86 22.95 -12.52
N PRO A 426 13.46 21.85 -13.03
CA PRO A 426 12.87 20.50 -12.99
C PRO A 426 12.36 20.00 -11.62
N ASP A 427 12.91 20.56 -10.54
CA ASP A 427 12.67 20.23 -9.14
C ASP A 427 11.87 21.29 -8.36
N GLU A 428 11.51 22.41 -9.01
CA GLU A 428 10.74 23.48 -8.39
C GLU A 428 9.24 23.26 -8.53
N SER A 429 8.49 23.68 -7.52
CA SER A 429 7.02 23.66 -7.57
C SER A 429 6.41 24.93 -7.01
N ILE A 430 5.24 25.27 -7.53
CA ILE A 430 4.48 26.45 -7.10
C ILE A 430 3.03 26.09 -6.88
N ALA A 431 2.48 26.51 -5.76
CA ALA A 431 1.07 26.34 -5.44
C ALA A 431 0.42 27.68 -5.16
N PHE A 432 -0.85 27.80 -5.56
CA PHE A 432 -1.69 28.94 -5.27
C PHE A 432 -2.83 28.50 -4.36
N LEU A 433 -2.92 29.15 -3.21
CA LEU A 433 -4.03 29.01 -2.29
C LEU A 433 -4.85 30.29 -2.35
N SER A 434 -6.03 30.22 -2.95
CA SER A 434 -6.94 31.35 -3.06
C SER A 434 -8.10 31.19 -2.09
N VAL A 435 -8.29 32.17 -1.22
CA VAL A 435 -9.37 32.21 -0.24
C VAL A 435 -10.27 33.41 -0.54
N LEU A 436 -11.56 33.14 -0.78
CA LEU A 436 -12.61 34.16 -0.81
C LEU A 436 -13.43 34.04 0.48
N ALA A 437 -13.31 35.06 1.33
CA ALA A 437 -14.25 35.26 2.44
C ALA A 437 -15.24 36.36 2.02
N SER A 438 -16.54 36.05 1.95
CA SER A 438 -17.56 37.08 1.74
C SER A 438 -17.58 38.06 2.92
N ASP A 439 -18.05 39.29 2.69
CA ASP A 439 -18.19 40.28 3.77
C ASP A 439 -19.38 39.96 4.69
N PHE A 440 -19.37 40.61 5.85
CA PHE A 440 -20.29 40.49 6.98
C PHE A 440 -21.77 40.79 6.68
N HIS A 441 -22.10 41.42 5.54
CA HIS A 441 -23.42 41.99 5.28
C HIS A 441 -24.24 41.22 4.24
N LEU A 442 -23.66 40.22 3.59
CA LEU A 442 -24.39 39.40 2.63
C LEU A 442 -24.76 38.05 3.24
N ASN A 443 -26.02 37.97 3.67
CA ASN A 443 -26.90 36.81 3.84
C ASN A 443 -26.20 35.41 4.00
N PRO A 444 -26.46 34.63 5.07
CA PRO A 444 -25.94 33.26 5.28
C PRO A 444 -26.19 32.27 4.12
N GLN A 445 -26.97 32.66 3.11
CA GLN A 445 -27.11 32.00 1.81
C GLN A 445 -25.85 32.05 0.91
N ASN A 446 -24.85 32.90 1.18
CA ASN A 446 -23.71 33.07 0.27
C ASN A 446 -22.53 32.12 0.58
N ASN A 447 -22.04 31.51 -0.49
CA ASN A 447 -21.03 30.44 -0.52
C ASN A 447 -19.62 30.93 -0.15
N TYR A 448 -19.01 30.35 0.89
CA TYR A 448 -17.56 30.46 1.13
C TYR A 448 -16.80 29.52 0.19
N SER A 449 -16.34 30.05 -0.94
CA SER A 449 -15.51 29.30 -1.88
C SER A 449 -14.03 29.55 -1.61
N TYR A 450 -13.29 28.49 -1.34
CA TYR A 450 -11.84 28.51 -1.40
C TYR A 450 -11.42 27.53 -2.50
N SER A 451 -10.39 27.90 -3.26
CA SER A 451 -9.83 27.05 -4.30
C SER A 451 -8.36 26.83 -4.03
N TYR A 452 -7.94 25.59 -4.23
CA TYR A 452 -6.56 25.19 -4.14
C TYR A 452 -6.15 24.63 -5.49
N GLU A 453 -5.11 25.21 -6.08
CA GLU A 453 -4.48 24.65 -7.26
C GLU A 453 -2.96 24.67 -7.10
N ALA A 454 -2.37 23.48 -7.21
CA ALA A 454 -0.92 23.32 -7.26
C ALA A 454 -0.47 22.95 -8.66
N TYR A 455 0.60 23.60 -9.08
CA TYR A 455 1.26 23.38 -10.35
C TYR A 455 2.67 22.85 -10.08
N LEU A 456 2.94 21.64 -10.58
CA LEU A 456 4.28 21.06 -10.52
C LEU A 456 5.04 21.52 -11.77
N GLY A 457 6.05 22.36 -11.57
CA GLY A 457 6.96 22.79 -12.62
C GLY A 457 7.95 21.69 -12.97
N GLY A 458 8.34 21.62 -14.24
CA GLY A 458 9.60 21.01 -14.66
C GLY A 458 9.71 19.46 -14.67
N ASN A 459 8.72 18.70 -14.20
CA ASN A 459 8.82 17.22 -14.17
C ASN A 459 8.08 16.53 -15.35
N ARG A 460 8.83 16.09 -16.36
CA ARG A 460 8.33 15.48 -17.61
C ARG A 460 7.79 14.03 -17.48
N GLN A 461 7.97 13.34 -16.34
CA GLN A 461 7.72 11.89 -16.20
C GLN A 461 6.47 11.58 -15.38
N GLN A 462 5.50 10.79 -15.90
CA GLN A 462 4.17 10.54 -15.31
C GLN A 462 4.25 10.09 -13.83
N THR A 463 3.60 10.84 -12.94
CA THR A 463 3.51 10.53 -11.51
C THR A 463 2.63 9.30 -11.36
N GLN A 464 3.20 8.20 -10.89
CA GLN A 464 2.43 6.99 -10.58
C GLN A 464 1.38 7.27 -9.51
N ILE A 465 0.20 6.70 -9.72
CA ILE A 465 -0.90 6.66 -8.75
C ILE A 465 -0.39 6.00 -7.47
N LEU A 466 -0.57 6.67 -6.34
CA LEU A 466 -0.17 6.16 -5.03
C LEU A 466 -0.87 4.82 -4.73
N PRO A 467 -0.15 3.79 -4.23
CA PRO A 467 -0.78 2.56 -3.77
C PRO A 467 -1.64 2.83 -2.54
N SER A 468 -2.85 2.28 -2.53
CA SER A 468 -3.76 2.25 -1.38
C SER A 468 -3.07 1.56 -0.19
N ALA A 469 -2.72 2.31 0.86
CA ALA A 469 -2.06 1.74 2.02
C ALA A 469 -3.05 0.94 2.88
N SER A 470 -3.02 -0.38 2.71
CA SER A 470 -3.60 -1.38 3.61
C SER A 470 -2.57 -1.78 4.66
N ILE A 471 -2.62 -1.27 5.90
CA ILE A 471 -1.78 -1.83 6.99
C ILE A 471 -2.51 -1.96 8.33
N ARG A 472 -2.28 -3.14 8.89
CA ARG A 472 -2.76 -3.72 10.15
C ARG A 472 -2.24 -3.01 11.40
N THR A 473 -3.02 -3.20 12.45
CA THR A 473 -2.87 -2.77 13.85
C THR A 473 -1.65 -3.34 14.55
N SER A 474 -0.98 -2.54 15.38
CA SER A 474 -0.22 -3.04 16.54
C SER A 474 -0.52 -2.19 17.78
N SER A 475 -0.60 -2.87 18.92
CA SER A 475 -1.08 -2.42 20.22
C SER A 475 0.07 -2.29 21.21
N ILE A 476 0.23 -1.14 21.88
CA ILE A 476 1.02 -1.01 23.13
C ILE A 476 0.43 0.10 24.02
N PHE A 477 0.01 -0.26 25.24
CA PHE A 477 -0.05 0.55 26.48
C PHE A 477 1.15 0.12 27.38
N PRO A 478 1.54 0.72 28.55
CA PRO A 478 0.99 1.79 29.43
C PRO A 478 2.12 2.80 29.91
N PRO A 479 2.12 3.55 31.08
CA PRO A 479 1.20 3.62 32.23
C PRO A 479 0.83 5.00 32.86
N LYS A 480 -0.04 4.89 33.87
CA LYS A 480 -0.71 5.84 34.78
C LYS A 480 0.18 6.94 35.40
N SER A 481 -0.41 8.12 35.66
CA SER A 481 0.05 9.01 36.74
C SER A 481 -1.10 9.49 37.63
N SER A 482 -0.81 9.54 38.93
CA SER A 482 -1.69 9.91 40.03
C SER A 482 -1.51 11.40 40.35
N TYR A 483 -2.60 12.16 40.35
CA TYR A 483 -2.60 13.53 40.89
C TYR A 483 -3.59 13.66 42.07
N ARG A 484 -2.99 14.02 43.20
CA ARG A 484 -3.57 14.20 44.53
C ARG A 484 -4.38 15.51 44.54
N ARG A 485 -5.71 15.44 44.75
CA ARG A 485 -6.56 16.64 44.95
C ARG A 485 -6.26 17.27 46.32
N LYS A 486 -5.95 18.57 46.36
CA LYS A 486 -6.03 19.40 47.57
C LYS A 486 -7.36 20.15 47.59
N ASN A 487 -8.17 19.82 48.59
CA ASN A 487 -9.25 20.54 49.26
C ASN A 487 -9.82 21.81 48.57
N LEU A 488 -11.00 21.66 47.97
CA LEU A 488 -11.99 22.74 47.84
C LEU A 488 -13.10 22.49 48.87
N LYS A 489 -13.40 23.48 49.71
CA LYS A 489 -14.48 23.41 50.71
C LYS A 489 -15.85 23.42 49.99
N PRO A 490 -16.85 22.66 50.48
CA PRO A 490 -18.21 22.73 49.94
C PRO A 490 -18.89 24.05 50.31
N LEU A 491 -19.66 24.62 49.37
CA LEU A 491 -20.63 25.67 49.62
C LEU A 491 -21.88 25.09 50.34
N PRO A 492 -22.60 25.89 51.14
CA PRO A 492 -23.66 25.40 52.01
C PRO A 492 -24.90 24.94 51.22
N ALA A 493 -25.50 23.84 51.69
CA ALA A 493 -26.68 23.24 51.09
C ALA A 493 -27.95 24.06 51.36
N SER A 494 -28.72 24.33 50.30
CA SER A 494 -30.09 24.84 50.35
C SER A 494 -31.05 23.81 50.97
N PRO A 495 -32.18 24.25 51.57
CA PRO A 495 -33.09 23.38 52.30
C PRO A 495 -33.74 22.32 51.42
N ARG A 496 -33.79 21.08 51.93
CA ARG A 496 -34.38 19.91 51.29
C ARG A 496 -35.89 20.09 51.11
N PHE A 497 -36.34 20.28 49.87
CA PHE A 497 -37.68 19.87 49.47
C PHE A 497 -37.77 18.33 49.56
N MET A 498 -38.91 17.80 50.01
CA MET A 498 -39.15 16.36 50.03
C MET A 498 -39.13 15.84 48.60
N GLN A 499 -38.02 15.18 48.23
CA GLN A 499 -37.81 14.64 46.89
C GLN A 499 -38.89 13.61 46.55
N ALA A 500 -39.63 13.84 45.46
CA ALA A 500 -40.47 12.81 44.87
C ALA A 500 -39.60 11.62 44.42
N ALA A 501 -40.08 10.39 44.58
CA ALA A 501 -39.40 9.23 44.00
C ALA A 501 -39.67 9.22 42.48
N PRO A 502 -38.67 8.90 41.63
CA PRO A 502 -38.94 8.78 40.20
C PRO A 502 -40.01 7.72 39.94
N PRO A 503 -40.91 7.91 38.96
CA PRO A 503 -41.96 6.95 38.66
C PRO A 503 -41.35 5.63 38.13
N GLU A 504 -42.06 4.52 38.34
CA GLU A 504 -41.62 3.20 37.86
C GLU A 504 -41.74 3.08 36.33
N GLU A 505 -42.76 3.71 35.75
CA GLU A 505 -43.00 3.80 34.32
C GLU A 505 -43.06 5.27 33.90
N LEU A 506 -42.54 5.58 32.71
CA LEU A 506 -42.51 6.93 32.14
C LEU A 506 -43.11 6.89 30.74
N GLU A 507 -44.17 7.65 30.52
CA GLU A 507 -44.78 7.82 29.20
C GLU A 507 -44.11 8.98 28.45
N LEU A 508 -43.62 8.71 27.25
CA LEU A 508 -42.89 9.65 26.40
C LEU A 508 -43.48 9.69 24.99
N TRP A 509 -43.40 10.83 24.34
CA TRP A 509 -43.65 10.96 22.91
C TRP A 509 -42.30 10.95 22.19
N VAL A 510 -42.11 9.98 21.29
CA VAL A 510 -40.87 9.83 20.53
C VAL A 510 -41.13 9.99 19.04
N ARG A 511 -40.15 10.53 18.33
CA ARG A 511 -40.23 10.69 16.87
C ARG A 511 -40.37 9.34 16.18
N ASP A 512 -41.35 9.25 15.28
CA ASP A 512 -41.55 8.09 14.42
C ASP A 512 -40.85 8.30 13.07
N PHE A 513 -39.60 7.84 12.97
CA PHE A 513 -38.79 7.93 11.76
C PHE A 513 -39.32 7.08 10.58
N SER A 514 -40.40 6.31 10.77
CA SER A 514 -41.10 5.62 9.68
C SER A 514 -42.10 6.51 8.93
N LYS A 515 -42.49 7.67 9.50
CA LYS A 515 -43.43 8.62 8.90
C LYS A 515 -42.74 9.60 7.94
N PRO A 516 -43.45 10.11 6.90
CA PRO A 516 -43.00 11.29 6.18
C PRO A 516 -42.96 12.48 7.15
N GLU A 517 -41.91 13.31 7.08
CA GLU A 517 -41.72 14.47 7.96
C GLU A 517 -41.76 14.13 9.47
N PRO A 518 -40.81 13.30 9.96
CA PRO A 518 -40.73 12.88 11.37
C PRO A 518 -40.38 14.01 12.36
N TRP A 519 -40.29 15.24 11.87
CA TRP A 519 -39.95 16.46 12.61
C TRP A 519 -41.21 17.17 13.14
N GLU A 520 -42.40 16.84 12.60
CA GLU A 520 -43.68 17.37 13.04
C GLU A 520 -44.21 16.61 14.26
N ASP A 521 -44.65 17.32 15.30
CA ASP A 521 -45.10 16.76 16.58
C ASP A 521 -46.31 15.83 16.44
N GLN A 522 -47.21 16.11 15.50
CA GLN A 522 -48.37 15.26 15.19
C GLN A 522 -48.01 13.85 14.68
N ASN A 523 -46.79 13.66 14.18
CA ASN A 523 -46.28 12.38 13.71
C ASN A 523 -45.54 11.60 14.80
N ASP A 524 -45.37 12.17 15.99
CA ASP A 524 -44.75 11.48 17.12
C ASP A 524 -45.62 10.33 17.64
N ARG A 525 -44.95 9.32 18.20
CA ARG A 525 -45.58 8.13 18.77
C ARG A 525 -45.37 8.11 20.28
N GLN A 526 -46.44 7.78 21.01
CA GLN A 526 -46.34 7.54 22.45
C GLN A 526 -45.74 6.16 22.76
N ILE A 527 -44.81 6.11 23.71
CA ILE A 527 -44.20 4.89 24.26
C ILE A 527 -44.21 4.96 25.80
N THR A 528 -44.14 3.80 26.45
CA THR A 528 -44.04 3.68 27.90
C THR A 528 -42.77 2.92 28.25
N LEU A 529 -41.85 3.56 28.97
CA LEU A 529 -40.57 2.96 29.35
C LEU A 529 -40.52 2.65 30.84
N LYS A 530 -39.84 1.57 31.22
CA LYS A 530 -39.66 1.18 32.62
C LYS A 530 -38.35 1.73 33.17
N ARG A 531 -38.35 2.14 34.44
CA ARG A 531 -37.15 2.62 35.12
C ARG A 531 -36.18 1.45 35.34
N LEU A 532 -35.01 1.53 34.74
CA LEU A 532 -33.98 0.49 34.81
C LEU A 532 -32.93 0.77 35.90
N LYS A 533 -32.40 2.00 35.95
CA LYS A 533 -31.36 2.42 36.92
C LYS A 533 -31.54 3.89 37.32
N ILE A 534 -31.01 4.24 38.48
CA ILE A 534 -31.00 5.61 39.03
C ILE A 534 -29.54 5.99 39.32
N ALA A 535 -29.13 7.18 38.89
CA ALA A 535 -27.84 7.77 39.24
C ALA A 535 -28.01 9.24 39.67
N ASP A 536 -26.89 9.88 40.06
CA ASP A 536 -26.87 11.29 40.50
C ASP A 536 -27.24 12.28 39.39
N LYS A 537 -26.87 11.99 38.13
CA LYS A 537 -27.10 12.88 36.97
C LYS A 537 -28.13 12.36 35.97
N PHE A 538 -28.43 11.06 36.02
CA PHE A 538 -29.27 10.40 35.02
C PHE A 538 -30.31 9.49 35.68
N LEU A 539 -31.48 9.42 35.04
CA LEU A 539 -32.47 8.37 35.22
C LEU A 539 -32.49 7.51 33.96
N LEU A 540 -32.17 6.22 34.07
CA LEU A 540 -32.16 5.31 32.93
C LEU A 540 -33.52 4.63 32.80
N TYR A 541 -34.22 4.90 31.71
CA TYR A 541 -35.50 4.28 31.36
C TYR A 541 -35.34 3.45 30.09
N GLY A 542 -36.05 2.34 29.98
CA GLY A 542 -36.04 1.49 28.80
C GLY A 542 -36.93 0.27 28.94
N GLU A 543 -36.86 -0.61 27.95
CA GLU A 543 -37.50 -1.93 27.96
C GLU A 543 -36.46 -3.04 28.20
N ASN A 544 -36.92 -4.29 28.28
CA ASN A 544 -36.01 -5.44 28.30
C ASN A 544 -35.49 -5.71 26.88
N PHE A 545 -34.27 -5.26 26.59
CA PHE A 545 -33.62 -5.48 25.30
C PHE A 545 -32.80 -6.78 25.27
N GLN A 546 -32.91 -7.52 24.18
CA GLN A 546 -32.13 -8.73 23.98
C GLN A 546 -30.63 -8.38 23.86
N GLY A 547 -29.79 -8.97 24.72
CA GLY A 547 -28.35 -8.76 24.72
C GLY A 547 -27.82 -7.67 25.66
N LEU A 548 -28.70 -6.91 26.33
CA LEU A 548 -28.31 -6.02 27.42
C LEU A 548 -28.46 -6.71 28.78
N THR A 549 -27.36 -6.82 29.51
CA THR A 549 -27.32 -7.34 30.89
C THR A 549 -27.38 -6.20 31.92
N ASP A 550 -27.69 -6.51 33.18
CA ASP A 550 -27.61 -5.55 34.29
C ASP A 550 -26.23 -4.87 34.41
N SER A 551 -25.16 -5.61 34.11
CA SER A 551 -23.80 -5.08 34.05
C SER A 551 -23.65 -4.02 32.96
N ASN A 552 -24.28 -4.23 31.80
CA ASN A 552 -24.27 -3.24 30.71
C ASN A 552 -25.07 -1.98 31.07
N LEU A 553 -26.21 -2.13 31.76
CA LEU A 553 -27.00 -0.97 32.21
C LEU A 553 -26.22 -0.11 33.21
N ASN A 554 -25.47 -0.74 34.12
CA ASN A 554 -24.57 -0.05 35.04
C ASN A 554 -23.42 0.66 34.28
N GLU A 555 -22.83 0.00 33.28
CA GLU A 555 -21.79 0.58 32.43
C GLU A 555 -22.31 1.80 31.65
N ILE A 556 -23.52 1.74 31.10
CA ILE A 556 -24.15 2.83 30.37
C ILE A 556 -24.33 4.06 31.28
N ILE A 557 -25.01 3.89 32.41
CA ILE A 557 -25.34 5.01 33.30
C ILE A 557 -24.10 5.62 33.97
N GLU A 558 -23.11 4.80 34.34
CA GLU A 558 -21.85 5.28 34.92
C GLU A 558 -21.00 6.06 33.90
N ASN A 559 -20.87 5.54 32.67
CA ASN A 559 -20.10 6.24 31.64
C ASN A 559 -20.81 7.50 31.15
N ALA A 560 -22.15 7.51 31.05
CA ALA A 560 -22.92 8.73 30.79
C ALA A 560 -22.64 9.81 31.85
N GLY A 561 -22.59 9.44 33.14
CA GLY A 561 -22.19 10.33 34.23
C GLY A 561 -20.77 10.89 34.07
N LYS A 562 -19.80 10.04 33.71
CA LYS A 562 -18.42 10.50 33.45
C LYS A 562 -18.33 11.46 32.26
N ILE A 563 -19.12 11.22 31.20
CA ILE A 563 -19.20 12.10 30.03
C ILE A 563 -19.76 13.45 30.47
N TYR A 564 -20.87 13.47 31.22
CA TYR A 564 -21.47 14.69 31.76
C TYR A 564 -20.45 15.54 32.54
N ASP A 565 -19.72 14.94 33.50
CA ASP A 565 -18.71 15.64 34.29
C ASP A 565 -17.57 16.22 33.44
N ARG A 566 -17.13 15.47 32.42
CA ARG A 566 -16.12 15.96 31.46
C ARG A 566 -16.65 17.15 30.68
N MET A 567 -17.86 17.04 30.13
CA MET A 567 -18.49 18.10 29.34
C MET A 567 -18.65 19.37 30.15
N LEU A 568 -19.10 19.25 31.41
CA LEU A 568 -19.31 20.39 32.30
C LEU A 568 -18.00 21.15 32.53
N ASN A 569 -16.90 20.42 32.69
CA ASN A 569 -15.58 21.01 32.85
C ASN A 569 -15.01 21.65 31.57
N ILE A 570 -15.34 21.12 30.38
CA ILE A 570 -14.87 21.63 29.09
C ILE A 570 -15.64 22.89 28.70
N PHE A 571 -16.97 22.84 28.74
CA PHE A 571 -17.85 23.90 28.25
C PHE A 571 -18.25 24.92 29.32
N ARG A 572 -18.02 24.62 30.61
CA ARG A 572 -18.28 25.50 31.76
C ARG A 572 -19.71 26.07 31.80
N THR A 573 -20.69 25.22 31.53
CA THR A 573 -22.10 25.59 31.55
C THR A 573 -22.53 26.16 32.91
N GLN A 574 -23.17 27.34 32.91
CA GLN A 574 -23.70 27.98 34.11
C GLN A 574 -25.12 27.52 34.46
N ASN A 575 -25.94 27.30 33.43
CA ASN A 575 -27.23 26.61 33.52
C ASN A 575 -27.06 25.11 33.16
N PRO A 576 -26.71 24.23 34.12
CA PRO A 576 -26.64 22.80 33.82
C PRO A 576 -28.03 22.26 33.43
N PRO A 577 -28.09 21.13 32.70
CA PRO A 577 -29.33 20.39 32.49
C PRO A 577 -30.16 20.16 33.76
N GLU A 578 -31.46 20.30 33.61
CA GLU A 578 -32.49 20.18 34.64
C GLU A 578 -33.52 19.12 34.23
N GLY A 579 -33.69 18.13 35.10
CA GLY A 579 -34.80 17.19 35.03
C GLY A 579 -35.96 17.63 35.89
N ASN A 580 -37.17 17.32 35.45
CA ASN A 580 -38.41 17.61 36.20
C ASN A 580 -39.17 16.33 36.62
N VAL A 581 -38.55 15.15 36.44
CA VAL A 581 -39.21 13.86 36.71
C VAL A 581 -39.38 13.57 38.20
N ASP A 582 -38.41 13.96 39.02
CA ASP A 582 -38.39 13.66 40.46
C ASP A 582 -37.88 14.81 41.32
N GLU A 583 -38.08 16.03 40.83
CA GLU A 583 -37.68 17.29 41.48
C GLU A 583 -36.16 17.41 41.75
N GLN A 584 -35.35 16.54 41.14
CA GLN A 584 -33.89 16.63 41.13
C GLN A 584 -33.38 16.96 39.74
N THR A 585 -32.23 17.63 39.69
CA THR A 585 -31.56 18.02 38.44
C THR A 585 -30.91 16.81 37.74
N ARG A 586 -31.74 15.93 37.17
CA ARG A 586 -31.32 14.66 36.52
C ARG A 586 -31.95 14.48 35.15
N ILE A 587 -31.13 14.18 34.16
CA ILE A 587 -31.58 13.96 32.77
C ILE A 587 -32.17 12.55 32.63
N VAL A 588 -33.22 12.39 31.82
CA VAL A 588 -33.68 11.06 31.42
C VAL A 588 -32.79 10.54 30.29
N LEU A 589 -32.17 9.38 30.47
CA LEU A 589 -31.55 8.61 29.38
C LEU A 589 -32.54 7.51 28.97
N ALA A 590 -33.23 7.72 27.85
CA ALA A 590 -34.28 6.84 27.34
C ALA A 590 -33.72 5.87 26.30
N LEU A 591 -33.62 4.58 26.67
CA LEU A 591 -33.24 3.50 25.77
C LEU A 591 -34.47 2.98 25.03
N TYR A 592 -34.52 3.12 23.71
CA TYR A 592 -35.56 2.54 22.86
C TYR A 592 -35.03 2.28 21.45
N GLU A 593 -35.61 1.29 20.75
CA GLU A 593 -35.19 0.96 19.39
C GLU A 593 -35.88 1.86 18.36
N TYR A 594 -35.09 2.50 17.49
CA TYR A 594 -35.63 3.33 16.41
C TYR A 594 -36.26 2.46 15.31
N GLN A 595 -37.39 2.90 14.76
CA GLN A 595 -37.98 2.25 13.57
C GLN A 595 -37.27 2.77 12.30
N SER A 596 -36.75 1.86 11.48
CA SER A 596 -36.06 2.23 10.23
C SER A 596 -37.06 2.66 9.15
N GLY A 597 -36.88 3.86 8.58
CA GLY A 597 -37.68 4.44 7.50
C GLY A 597 -36.84 5.20 6.46
N ALA A 598 -37.48 5.88 5.50
CA ALA A 598 -36.81 6.51 4.35
C ALA A 598 -35.86 7.68 4.69
N GLU A 599 -36.01 8.29 5.87
CA GLU A 599 -35.15 9.38 6.38
C GLU A 599 -34.21 8.93 7.53
N ALA A 600 -34.08 7.61 7.78
CA ALA A 600 -33.44 7.04 8.96
C ALA A 600 -31.90 7.02 8.92
N GLU A 601 -31.24 8.16 8.71
CA GLU A 601 -29.84 8.33 9.10
C GLU A 601 -29.78 9.14 10.40
N THR A 602 -30.16 8.51 11.52
CA THR A 602 -30.15 9.12 12.86
C THR A 602 -28.90 8.73 13.63
N ASP A 603 -28.32 9.68 14.37
CA ASP A 603 -27.24 9.39 15.33
C ASP A 603 -27.71 8.36 16.37
N PRO A 604 -26.83 7.46 16.86
CA PRO A 604 -27.18 6.47 17.88
C PRO A 604 -27.80 7.01 19.18
N ALA A 605 -27.59 8.30 19.45
CA ALA A 605 -28.28 9.03 20.50
C ALA A 605 -28.46 10.50 20.10
N PHE A 606 -29.56 11.13 20.53
CA PHE A 606 -29.87 12.53 20.22
C PHE A 606 -30.62 13.22 21.36
N PHE A 607 -30.58 14.56 21.36
CA PHE A 607 -31.35 15.43 22.23
C PHE A 607 -32.45 16.13 21.43
N ASP A 608 -33.70 16.02 21.87
CA ASP A 608 -34.82 16.78 21.30
C ASP A 608 -35.14 17.98 22.20
N PHE A 609 -35.03 19.19 21.65
CA PHE A 609 -35.31 20.42 22.39
C PHE A 609 -36.80 20.56 22.75
N ARG A 610 -37.71 19.91 22.00
CA ARG A 610 -39.16 20.01 22.20
C ARG A 610 -39.60 19.47 23.56
N ASP A 611 -38.95 18.41 24.05
CA ASP A 611 -39.30 17.72 25.30
C ASP A 611 -39.13 18.58 26.55
N LYS A 612 -38.34 19.65 26.47
CA LYS A 612 -38.22 20.59 27.58
C LYS A 612 -39.38 21.59 27.66
N HIS A 613 -40.10 21.83 26.56
CA HIS A 613 -41.07 22.93 26.44
C HIS A 613 -42.50 22.48 26.63
N ASN A 614 -43.38 23.41 27.01
CA ASN A 614 -44.79 23.11 27.16
C ASN A 614 -45.53 23.18 25.81
N THR A 615 -45.26 22.22 24.92
CA THR A 615 -45.91 22.04 23.61
C THR A 615 -46.74 20.75 23.58
N SER A 616 -47.51 20.54 22.49
CA SER A 616 -48.10 19.22 22.20
C SER A 616 -46.99 18.17 22.15
N ASN A 617 -47.28 16.95 22.64
CA ASN A 617 -46.37 15.80 22.61
C ASN A 617 -44.98 16.07 23.25
N SER A 618 -44.93 16.83 24.35
CA SER A 618 -43.70 17.08 25.13
C SER A 618 -43.70 16.37 26.49
N ALA A 619 -42.53 15.85 26.87
CA ALA A 619 -42.29 15.25 28.19
C ALA A 619 -42.10 16.25 29.34
N LYS A 620 -41.96 17.54 29.06
CA LYS A 620 -41.68 18.63 30.04
C LYS A 620 -40.43 18.40 30.91
N THR A 621 -39.48 17.62 30.39
CA THR A 621 -38.21 17.28 31.04
C THR A 621 -37.14 17.05 29.98
N GLU A 622 -35.88 17.15 30.36
CA GLU A 622 -34.78 16.89 29.45
C GLU A 622 -34.52 15.40 29.26
N ILE A 623 -34.44 14.99 27.98
CA ILE A 623 -34.30 13.60 27.58
C ILE A 623 -33.17 13.46 26.56
N ILE A 624 -32.34 12.45 26.75
CA ILE A 624 -31.46 11.92 25.71
C ILE A 624 -32.02 10.57 25.29
N TYR A 625 -32.38 10.48 24.03
CA TYR A 625 -32.84 9.26 23.38
C TYR A 625 -31.64 8.50 22.85
N ALA A 626 -31.55 7.20 23.12
CA ALA A 626 -30.43 6.38 22.65
C ALA A 626 -30.87 4.98 22.22
N ASP A 627 -30.35 4.50 21.08
CA ASP A 627 -30.68 3.18 20.56
C ASP A 627 -29.81 2.10 21.24
N PRO A 628 -30.40 1.15 21.98
CA PRO A 628 -29.65 0.10 22.66
C PRO A 628 -28.94 -0.86 21.69
N ARG A 629 -29.40 -0.98 20.44
CA ARG A 629 -28.74 -1.81 19.42
C ARG A 629 -27.38 -1.23 19.03
N ALA A 630 -27.26 0.10 19.03
CA ALA A 630 -26.00 0.77 18.76
C ALA A 630 -24.97 0.55 19.87
N TYR A 631 -25.40 0.43 21.14
CA TYR A 631 -24.51 0.04 22.23
C TYR A 631 -23.92 -1.36 22.02
N ILE A 632 -24.74 -2.30 21.54
CA ILE A 632 -24.31 -3.67 21.25
C ILE A 632 -23.37 -3.70 20.03
N ALA A 633 -23.68 -2.92 18.98
CA ALA A 633 -22.91 -2.87 17.75
C ALA A 633 -21.55 -2.16 17.91
N ASP A 634 -21.55 -0.95 18.46
CA ASP A 634 -20.36 -0.16 18.76
C ASP A 634 -20.60 0.73 19.99
N LYS A 635 -20.22 0.21 21.16
CA LYS A 635 -20.27 0.95 22.44
C LYS A 635 -19.67 2.35 22.34
N LYS A 636 -18.65 2.54 21.51
CA LYS A 636 -17.88 3.78 21.48
C LYS A 636 -18.63 4.86 20.73
N ASP A 637 -19.23 4.49 19.60
CA ASP A 637 -20.09 5.38 18.82
C ASP A 637 -21.36 5.74 19.61
N PHE A 638 -21.94 4.77 20.33
CA PHE A 638 -23.05 5.00 21.26
C PHE A 638 -22.70 6.02 22.35
N PHE A 639 -21.54 5.90 23.01
CA PHE A 639 -21.16 6.89 24.01
C PHE A 639 -20.77 8.23 23.39
N ALA A 640 -20.25 8.23 22.15
CA ALA A 640 -19.90 9.44 21.44
C ALA A 640 -21.15 10.24 21.03
N SER A 641 -22.21 9.59 20.56
CA SER A 641 -23.49 10.25 20.29
C SER A 641 -24.11 10.82 21.57
N ILE A 642 -24.01 10.13 22.71
CA ILE A 642 -24.42 10.69 24.03
C ILE A 642 -23.63 11.96 24.36
N ALA A 643 -22.31 11.99 24.10
CA ALA A 643 -21.50 13.19 24.33
C ALA A 643 -21.95 14.38 23.46
N THR A 644 -22.33 14.13 22.20
CA THR A 644 -22.87 15.16 21.31
C THR A 644 -24.25 15.64 21.75
N ALA A 645 -25.15 14.73 22.12
CA ALA A 645 -26.47 15.08 22.63
C ALA A 645 -26.37 15.92 23.91
N LEU A 646 -25.46 15.56 24.83
CA LEU A 646 -25.17 16.35 26.03
C LEU A 646 -24.63 17.73 25.69
N HIS A 647 -23.70 17.84 24.74
CA HIS A 647 -23.20 19.13 24.29
C HIS A 647 -24.31 20.01 23.71
N GLN A 648 -25.19 19.45 22.86
CA GLN A 648 -26.32 20.19 22.28
C GLN A 648 -27.29 20.67 23.37
N MET A 649 -27.60 19.82 24.35
CA MET A 649 -28.43 20.18 25.50
C MET A 649 -27.78 21.29 26.35
N PHE A 650 -26.48 21.19 26.60
CA PHE A 650 -25.69 22.22 27.28
C PHE A 650 -25.77 23.55 26.52
N TYR A 651 -25.53 23.51 25.20
CA TYR A 651 -25.60 24.68 24.33
C TYR A 651 -26.98 25.34 24.39
N TYR A 652 -28.02 24.51 24.28
CA TYR A 652 -29.41 24.94 24.36
C TYR A 652 -29.72 25.66 25.68
N ASN A 653 -29.27 25.11 26.82
CA ASN A 653 -29.61 25.63 28.15
C ASN A 653 -28.90 26.94 28.52
N GLN A 654 -27.73 27.20 27.94
CA GLN A 654 -27.07 28.50 28.12
C GLN A 654 -27.80 29.62 27.35
N ARG A 655 -28.46 29.28 26.22
CA ARG A 655 -29.21 30.21 25.38
C ARG A 655 -30.60 30.48 26.00
N LEU A 656 -30.71 31.54 26.82
CA LEU A 656 -31.94 32.01 27.49
C LEU A 656 -33.16 32.34 26.57
N ASN A 657 -33.22 31.97 25.29
CA ASN A 657 -34.44 32.05 24.47
C ASN A 657 -35.11 30.68 24.46
N GLN A 658 -35.67 30.31 25.61
CA GLN A 658 -36.26 29.01 25.92
C GLN A 658 -37.58 28.73 25.17
N THR A 659 -37.81 29.28 23.99
CA THR A 659 -39.09 29.11 23.26
C THR A 659 -38.93 28.66 21.82
N ALA A 660 -37.71 28.62 21.29
CA ALA A 660 -37.46 28.16 19.92
C ALA A 660 -36.11 27.41 19.82
N PRO A 661 -35.97 26.46 18.88
CA PRO A 661 -34.67 25.88 18.54
C PRO A 661 -33.68 26.94 18.05
N PRO A 662 -32.36 26.72 18.19
CA PRO A 662 -31.36 27.59 17.61
C PRO A 662 -31.55 27.67 16.08
N PRO A 663 -31.40 28.85 15.47
CA PRO A 663 -31.65 29.01 14.05
C PRO A 663 -30.60 28.23 13.22
N PRO A 664 -30.91 27.84 11.96
CA PRO A 664 -30.03 27.06 11.08
C PRO A 664 -28.59 27.59 10.99
N GLU A 665 -28.42 28.92 10.99
CA GLU A 665 -27.11 29.58 10.97
C GLU A 665 -26.23 29.36 12.20
N GLU A 666 -26.77 28.87 13.32
CA GLU A 666 -26.02 28.52 14.54
C GLU A 666 -25.72 27.02 14.66
N LEU A 667 -26.43 26.18 13.91
CA LEU A 667 -26.31 24.72 13.99
C LEU A 667 -24.94 24.20 13.53
N TRP A 668 -24.28 24.86 12.56
CA TRP A 668 -23.00 24.39 12.01
C TRP A 668 -21.86 24.43 13.04
N ILE A 669 -21.77 25.51 13.85
CA ILE A 669 -20.74 25.60 14.89
C ILE A 669 -21.05 24.69 16.07
N CYS A 670 -22.32 24.59 16.45
CA CYS A 670 -22.78 23.67 17.48
C CYS A 670 -22.44 22.21 17.12
N THR A 671 -22.57 21.85 15.85
CA THR A 671 -22.19 20.54 15.33
C THR A 671 -20.68 20.28 15.44
N GLY A 672 -19.84 21.24 15.01
CA GLY A 672 -18.38 21.13 15.15
C GLY A 672 -17.90 21.01 16.59
N MET A 673 -18.48 21.81 17.50
CA MET A 673 -18.23 21.73 18.93
C MET A 673 -18.75 20.41 19.53
N GLY A 674 -19.85 19.87 19.03
CA GLY A 674 -20.38 18.55 19.40
C GLY A 674 -19.45 17.40 19.01
N MET A 675 -18.73 17.51 17.90
CA MET A 675 -17.68 16.55 17.53
C MET A 675 -16.42 16.71 18.39
N PHE A 676 -16.05 17.94 18.70
CA PHE A 676 -14.96 18.24 19.63
C PHE A 676 -15.27 17.69 21.04
N ALA A 677 -16.54 17.78 21.46
CA ALA A 677 -17.04 17.19 22.70
C ALA A 677 -16.79 15.68 22.76
N ARG A 678 -17.04 14.93 21.66
CA ARG A 678 -16.76 13.48 21.56
C ARG A 678 -15.29 13.18 21.88
N GLU A 679 -14.37 13.92 21.26
CA GLU A 679 -12.93 13.74 21.49
C GLU A 679 -12.56 14.02 22.95
N LYS A 680 -12.94 15.18 23.48
CA LYS A 680 -12.57 15.61 24.84
C LYS A 680 -13.30 14.83 25.93
N ALA A 681 -14.41 14.16 25.61
CA ALA A 681 -15.04 13.15 26.46
C ALA A 681 -14.15 11.93 26.68
N GLY A 682 -12.94 11.86 26.10
CA GLY A 682 -12.04 10.70 26.13
C GLY A 682 -12.59 9.52 25.34
N LEU A 683 -13.52 9.81 24.43
CA LEU A 683 -14.08 8.88 23.46
C LEU A 683 -13.39 9.13 22.11
N TYR A 684 -13.68 8.28 21.15
CA TYR A 684 -13.06 8.33 19.83
C TYR A 684 -13.60 9.58 19.15
N GLY A 685 -12.79 10.64 19.07
CA GLY A 685 -13.08 11.78 18.22
C GLY A 685 -13.09 11.38 16.74
N PHE A 686 -13.25 12.37 15.84
CA PHE A 686 -13.22 12.21 14.37
C PHE A 686 -12.06 11.30 13.86
N LEU A 687 -10.99 11.16 14.65
CA LEU A 687 -9.91 10.22 14.40
C LEU A 687 -10.01 8.99 15.30
N SER A 688 -10.68 7.94 14.80
CA SER A 688 -10.14 6.57 14.70
C SER A 688 -11.18 5.43 14.76
N ARG A 689 -12.21 5.42 13.89
CA ARG A 689 -12.80 4.16 13.36
C ARG A 689 -13.95 4.30 12.36
N ASN A 690 -14.62 5.45 12.22
CA ASN A 690 -15.70 5.61 11.25
C ASN A 690 -15.13 5.89 9.83
N PRO A 691 -15.32 4.97 8.85
CA PRO A 691 -14.83 5.17 7.49
C PRO A 691 -15.52 6.34 6.77
N LYS A 692 -16.78 6.65 7.10
CA LYS A 692 -17.53 7.76 6.48
C LYS A 692 -16.90 9.11 6.80
N ASP A 693 -16.66 9.34 8.08
CA ASP A 693 -16.03 10.57 8.60
C ASP A 693 -14.66 10.80 7.96
N LYS A 694 -13.79 9.78 7.99
CA LYS A 694 -12.46 9.85 7.37
C LYS A 694 -12.55 10.10 5.86
N ALA A 695 -13.44 9.39 5.16
CA ALA A 695 -13.61 9.56 3.72
C ALA A 695 -14.04 10.98 3.35
N MET A 696 -14.79 11.69 4.21
CA MET A 696 -15.21 13.07 3.96
C MET A 696 -14.07 14.08 4.13
N VAL A 697 -13.24 13.96 5.18
CA VAL A 697 -12.03 14.82 5.29
C VAL A 697 -11.03 14.48 4.19
N GLU A 698 -10.86 13.21 3.85
CA GLU A 698 -10.05 12.84 2.69
C GLU A 698 -10.62 13.39 1.38
N ALA A 699 -11.94 13.33 1.18
CA ALA A 699 -12.62 13.87 0.00
C ALA A 699 -12.50 15.39 -0.09
N PHE A 700 -12.60 16.10 1.04
CA PHE A 700 -12.31 17.52 1.12
C PHE A 700 -10.85 17.84 0.80
N LEU A 701 -9.89 17.17 1.44
CA LEU A 701 -8.47 17.43 1.21
C LEU A 701 -8.09 17.13 -0.26
N LYS A 702 -8.75 16.17 -0.91
CA LYS A 702 -8.56 15.84 -2.32
C LYS A 702 -9.32 16.77 -3.27
N LYS A 703 -10.52 17.22 -2.89
CA LYS A 703 -11.45 17.99 -3.73
C LYS A 703 -12.13 19.11 -2.93
N PRO A 704 -11.34 20.12 -2.52
CA PRO A 704 -11.79 21.18 -1.62
C PRO A 704 -13.00 21.97 -2.14
N ALA A 705 -13.12 22.12 -3.46
CA ALA A 705 -14.22 22.82 -4.11
C ALA A 705 -15.54 22.02 -4.20
N GLU A 706 -15.48 20.68 -4.17
CA GLU A 706 -16.67 19.80 -4.27
C GLU A 706 -17.26 19.48 -2.89
N HIS A 707 -16.41 19.41 -1.87
CA HIS A 707 -16.80 19.12 -0.48
C HIS A 707 -16.64 20.35 0.43
N GLY A 708 -16.55 21.53 -0.18
CA GLY A 708 -16.22 22.79 0.48
C GLY A 708 -17.34 23.37 1.34
N LEU A 709 -17.02 24.52 1.92
CA LEU A 709 -17.82 25.27 2.90
C LEU A 709 -19.08 25.92 2.30
N ASN A 710 -19.27 25.76 0.99
CA ASN A 710 -20.40 26.23 0.19
C ASN A 710 -21.76 25.66 0.66
N TYR A 711 -21.79 24.54 1.38
CA TYR A 711 -23.03 23.89 1.81
C TYR A 711 -23.29 23.96 3.33
N TRP A 712 -22.42 24.63 4.10
CA TRP A 712 -22.42 24.60 5.56
C TRP A 712 -23.63 25.25 6.24
N SER A 713 -24.18 26.33 5.69
CA SER A 713 -25.35 27.02 6.27
C SER A 713 -26.67 26.39 5.87
N GLN A 714 -26.74 25.74 4.70
CA GLN A 714 -28.00 25.30 4.09
C GLN A 714 -28.30 23.81 4.36
N ARG A 715 -27.29 22.99 4.66
CA ARG A 715 -27.45 21.56 4.98
C ARG A 715 -26.45 21.13 6.05
N PRO A 716 -26.79 21.20 7.35
CA PRO A 716 -26.08 20.47 8.41
C PRO A 716 -26.40 18.97 8.29
N SER A 717 -26.08 18.39 7.13
CA SER A 717 -26.19 16.96 6.89
C SER A 717 -25.02 16.25 7.58
N PRO A 718 -25.18 14.98 7.97
CA PRO A 718 -24.12 14.12 8.50
C PRO A 718 -22.83 14.04 7.67
N GLY A 719 -22.84 14.59 6.44
CA GLY A 719 -21.72 14.60 5.50
C GLY A 719 -20.56 15.58 5.76
N PHE A 720 -20.63 16.48 6.75
CA PHE A 720 -19.66 17.60 6.87
C PHE A 720 -18.95 17.74 8.24
N PHE A 721 -19.11 16.76 9.13
CA PHE A 721 -18.65 16.85 10.53
C PHE A 721 -17.14 17.05 10.72
N GLY A 722 -16.31 16.50 9.83
CA GLY A 722 -14.85 16.54 10.00
C GLY A 722 -14.25 17.93 9.90
N LEU A 723 -14.77 18.79 9.03
CA LEU A 723 -14.25 20.14 8.87
C LEU A 723 -14.75 21.10 9.95
N GLN A 724 -16.00 20.93 10.38
CA GLN A 724 -16.55 21.68 11.49
C GLN A 724 -15.80 21.32 12.79
N TYR A 725 -15.44 20.04 12.95
CA TYR A 725 -14.53 19.58 14.00
C TYR A 725 -13.13 20.22 13.90
N LEU A 726 -12.50 20.19 12.72
CA LEU A 726 -11.18 20.83 12.53
C LEU A 726 -11.23 22.33 12.82
N PHE A 727 -12.29 23.01 12.40
CA PHE A 727 -12.50 24.43 12.67
C PHE A 727 -12.67 24.71 14.17
N ALA A 728 -13.52 23.94 14.88
CA ALA A 728 -13.70 24.07 16.33
C ALA A 728 -12.42 23.74 17.10
N SER A 729 -11.69 22.72 16.66
CA SER A 729 -10.40 22.32 17.27
C SER A 729 -9.34 23.40 17.06
N TYR A 730 -9.23 23.94 15.84
CA TYR A 730 -8.32 25.03 15.52
C TYR A 730 -8.65 26.30 16.32
N MET A 731 -9.94 26.63 16.46
CA MET A 731 -10.41 27.75 17.27
C MET A 731 -10.05 27.60 18.75
N HIS A 732 -10.29 26.42 19.34
CA HIS A 732 -9.89 26.10 20.71
C HIS A 732 -8.38 26.25 20.89
N GLN A 733 -7.59 25.64 20.00
CA GLN A 733 -6.14 25.66 20.07
C GLN A 733 -5.59 27.08 19.93
N ARG A 734 -6.14 27.90 19.03
CA ARG A 734 -5.70 29.29 18.80
C ARG A 734 -6.04 30.24 19.94
N SER A 735 -6.97 29.85 20.81
CA SER A 735 -7.31 30.58 22.04
C SER A 735 -6.56 30.05 23.27
N GLU A 736 -5.95 28.86 23.19
CA GLU A 736 -5.01 28.39 24.20
C GLU A 736 -3.60 28.91 23.93
N THR A 737 -2.97 29.48 24.96
CA THR A 737 -1.56 29.91 24.88
C THR A 737 -0.78 29.34 26.05
N ALA A 738 0.54 29.19 25.89
CA ALA A 738 1.43 28.75 26.98
C ALA A 738 1.34 29.63 28.24
N VAL A 739 1.01 30.91 28.07
CA VAL A 739 0.88 31.89 29.16
C VAL A 739 -0.53 31.90 29.78
N ALA A 740 -1.55 31.48 29.03
CA ALA A 740 -2.94 31.51 29.48
C ALA A 740 -3.75 30.27 29.03
N PRO A 741 -3.43 29.07 29.53
CA PRO A 741 -4.09 27.80 29.15
C PRO A 741 -5.55 27.69 29.62
N LYS A 742 -6.10 28.72 30.28
CA LYS A 742 -7.50 28.76 30.72
C LYS A 742 -8.41 29.50 29.73
N ILE A 743 -7.85 30.20 28.73
CA ILE A 743 -8.61 31.02 27.77
C ILE A 743 -9.32 30.15 26.72
N GLY A 744 -8.73 29.03 26.27
CA GLY A 744 -9.44 28.09 25.37
C GLY A 744 -10.71 27.50 25.99
N LYS A 745 -10.72 27.27 27.31
CA LYS A 745 -11.93 26.88 28.05
C LYS A 745 -12.96 28.01 28.17
N GLN A 746 -12.54 29.26 27.97
CA GLN A 746 -13.43 30.42 27.97
C GLN A 746 -14.04 30.66 26.60
N ILE A 747 -13.41 30.24 25.48
CA ILE A 747 -13.93 30.53 24.14
C ILE A 747 -15.27 29.83 23.90
N PHE A 748 -15.36 28.53 24.21
CA PHE A 748 -16.62 27.81 24.06
C PHE A 748 -17.64 28.26 25.08
N TYR A 749 -17.24 28.55 26.33
CA TYR A 749 -18.14 29.16 27.30
C TYR A 749 -18.72 30.50 26.78
N ALA A 750 -17.88 31.35 26.20
CA ALA A 750 -18.31 32.65 25.72
C ALA A 750 -19.22 32.53 24.47
N LEU A 751 -19.01 31.51 23.63
CA LEU A 751 -19.93 31.15 22.54
C LEU A 751 -21.25 30.55 23.04
N HIS A 752 -21.34 30.16 24.30
CA HIS A 752 -22.58 29.72 24.93
C HIS A 752 -23.35 30.86 25.60
N ASP A 753 -22.70 31.98 25.92
CA ASP A 753 -23.23 33.08 26.74
C ASP A 753 -24.10 34.06 25.93
N LYS A 754 -25.38 34.21 26.31
CA LYS A 754 -26.39 35.05 25.63
C LYS A 754 -26.30 36.54 25.97
N SER A 755 -25.30 37.01 26.72
CA SER A 755 -25.10 38.45 26.95
C SER A 755 -24.73 39.22 25.67
N VAL A 756 -24.44 38.49 24.59
CA VAL A 756 -24.07 39.01 23.29
C VAL A 756 -25.31 38.98 22.39
N THR A 757 -25.77 40.15 21.96
CA THR A 757 -27.03 40.31 21.18
C THR A 757 -26.90 39.92 19.71
N SER A 758 -25.87 39.16 19.33
CA SER A 758 -25.51 38.91 17.93
C SER A 758 -25.65 37.42 17.58
N ASN A 759 -26.09 37.10 16.36
CA ASN A 759 -26.36 35.72 15.94
C ASN A 759 -25.07 35.03 15.42
N GLY A 760 -24.83 33.78 15.84
CA GLY A 760 -23.87 32.84 15.25
C GLY A 760 -22.48 33.39 14.91
N ILE A 761 -22.21 33.65 13.62
CA ILE A 761 -20.89 34.10 13.11
C ILE A 761 -20.46 35.45 13.72
N ASN A 762 -21.41 36.31 14.08
CA ASN A 762 -21.08 37.61 14.70
C ASN A 762 -20.47 37.41 16.09
N GLU A 763 -20.92 36.41 16.86
CA GLU A 763 -20.34 36.08 18.16
C GLU A 763 -18.91 35.54 18.03
N LEU A 764 -18.61 34.84 16.94
CA LEU A 764 -17.23 34.43 16.68
C LEU A 764 -16.30 35.64 16.54
N ALA A 765 -16.74 36.69 15.84
CA ALA A 765 -15.93 37.88 15.67
C ALA A 765 -15.89 38.78 16.90
N ASP A 766 -17.02 38.95 17.58
CA ASP A 766 -17.16 39.87 18.71
C ASP A 766 -16.64 39.28 20.03
N VAL A 767 -16.65 37.95 20.15
CA VAL A 767 -16.41 37.25 21.43
C VAL A 767 -15.22 36.29 21.33
N ALA A 768 -15.18 35.44 20.31
CA ALA A 768 -14.17 34.38 20.23
C ALA A 768 -12.82 34.90 19.73
N MET A 769 -12.80 35.73 18.69
CA MET A 769 -11.57 36.28 18.09
C MET A 769 -10.75 37.19 19.01
N PRO A 770 -11.35 38.07 19.84
CA PRO A 770 -10.60 38.88 20.80
C PRO A 770 -9.84 38.05 21.84
N LEU A 771 -10.27 36.81 22.08
CA LEU A 771 -9.61 35.87 23.00
C LEU A 771 -8.43 35.13 22.35
N MET A 772 -8.30 35.15 21.02
CA MET A 772 -7.20 34.50 20.29
C MET A 772 -5.91 35.33 20.31
N ARG A 773 -4.77 34.67 20.16
CA ARG A 773 -3.45 35.32 20.12
C ARG A 773 -2.62 34.79 18.94
N PRO A 774 -2.26 35.63 17.95
CA PRO A 774 -2.65 37.04 17.84
C PRO A 774 -4.13 37.13 17.43
N ALA A 775 -4.79 38.21 17.84
CA ALA A 775 -6.17 38.44 17.43
C ALA A 775 -6.23 38.54 15.89
N PRO A 776 -7.08 37.76 15.22
CA PRO A 776 -7.24 37.86 13.78
C PRO A 776 -7.88 39.20 13.39
N ALA A 777 -7.62 39.67 12.18
CA ALA A 777 -8.27 40.85 11.60
C ALA A 777 -9.71 40.50 11.15
N GLY A 778 -10.58 40.20 12.12
CA GLY A 778 -11.95 39.74 11.90
C GLY A 778 -12.06 38.31 11.38
N PHE A 779 -13.28 37.89 11.05
CA PHE A 779 -13.58 36.52 10.62
C PHE A 779 -12.81 36.12 9.37
N SER A 780 -12.71 37.00 8.37
CA SER A 780 -11.92 36.76 7.17
C SER A 780 -10.44 36.49 7.49
N GLY A 781 -9.85 37.25 8.43
CA GLY A 781 -8.46 37.03 8.86
C GLY A 781 -8.28 35.71 9.61
N PHE A 782 -9.22 35.33 10.48
CA PHE A 782 -9.20 34.05 11.18
C PHE A 782 -9.28 32.89 10.19
N PHE A 783 -10.21 32.99 9.25
CA PHE A 783 -10.50 31.98 8.26
C PHE A 783 -9.34 31.78 7.28
N ASN A 784 -8.70 32.87 6.83
CA ASN A 784 -7.47 32.79 6.03
C ASN A 784 -6.36 32.01 6.75
N ASP A 785 -6.15 32.30 8.04
CA ASP A 785 -5.16 31.60 8.86
C ASP A 785 -5.54 30.12 9.09
N PHE A 786 -6.84 29.80 9.24
CA PHE A 786 -7.34 28.40 9.31
C PHE A 786 -7.06 27.63 8.02
N CYS A 787 -7.42 28.19 6.85
CA CYS A 787 -7.15 27.59 5.56
C CYS A 787 -5.65 27.40 5.32
N LEU A 788 -4.83 28.38 5.74
CA LEU A 788 -3.39 28.29 5.66
C LEU A 788 -2.86 27.20 6.61
N ALA A 789 -3.37 27.08 7.84
CA ALA A 789 -3.00 26.03 8.78
C ALA A 789 -3.31 24.61 8.28
N LEU A 790 -4.43 24.42 7.56
CA LEU A 790 -4.75 23.14 6.92
C LEU A 790 -3.68 22.68 5.93
N TYR A 791 -2.90 23.63 5.39
CA TYR A 791 -1.85 23.38 4.41
C TYR A 791 -0.45 23.38 5.04
N LEU A 792 -0.14 24.35 5.91
CA LEU A 792 1.20 24.51 6.48
C LEU A 792 1.49 23.55 7.66
N ASP A 793 0.52 22.75 8.14
CA ASP A 793 0.71 21.81 9.25
C ASP A 793 1.88 20.83 9.01
N ASP A 794 2.13 20.49 7.74
CA ASP A 794 3.25 19.63 7.35
C ASP A 794 4.62 20.30 7.54
N MET A 795 4.71 21.63 7.52
CA MET A 795 5.98 22.37 7.51
C MET A 795 6.61 22.62 8.87
N SER A 796 5.90 22.33 9.98
CA SER A 796 6.47 22.24 11.34
C SER A 796 7.39 23.42 11.73
N PHE A 797 6.92 24.66 11.54
CA PHE A 797 7.72 25.87 11.79
C PHE A 797 8.35 25.91 13.20
N SER A 798 9.52 26.55 13.29
CA SER A 798 10.23 26.75 14.56
C SER A 798 9.43 27.62 15.53
N PRO A 799 9.48 27.36 16.86
CA PRO A 799 8.92 28.26 17.88
C PRO A 799 9.47 29.69 17.85
N LEU A 800 10.64 29.90 17.23
CA LEU A 800 11.31 31.21 17.10
C LEU A 800 10.89 32.00 15.86
N PHE A 801 10.00 31.45 15.03
CA PHE A 801 9.50 32.13 13.85
C PHE A 801 8.70 33.38 14.25
N GLN A 802 9.01 34.54 13.66
CA GLN A 802 8.33 35.80 13.94
C GLN A 802 6.87 35.71 13.52
N ASN A 803 5.97 36.09 14.43
CA ASN A 803 4.51 35.88 14.30
C ASN A 803 4.07 34.40 14.28
N HIS A 804 4.94 33.45 14.65
CA HIS A 804 4.55 32.08 14.93
C HIS A 804 3.99 31.98 16.34
N PHE A 805 2.67 31.87 16.39
CA PHE A 805 1.96 31.47 17.58
C PHE A 805 1.65 29.98 17.43
N PRO A 806 1.98 29.14 18.43
CA PRO A 806 1.56 27.74 18.43
C PRO A 806 0.06 27.67 18.12
N GLY A 807 -0.30 27.05 16.99
CA GLY A 807 -1.69 26.96 16.55
C GLY A 807 -2.20 28.02 15.58
N ARG A 808 -1.40 28.99 15.15
CA ARG A 808 -1.81 29.91 14.08
C ARG A 808 -1.73 29.26 12.69
N TYR A 809 -0.68 28.49 12.41
CA TYR A 809 -0.43 27.88 11.10
C TYR A 809 -0.23 26.35 11.18
N SER A 810 -0.68 25.73 12.26
CA SER A 810 -0.51 24.29 12.51
C SER A 810 -1.58 23.77 13.48
N PHE A 811 -1.87 22.48 13.40
CA PHE A 811 -2.71 21.76 14.34
C PHE A 811 -1.82 21.02 15.35
N THR A 812 -1.72 21.51 16.58
CA THR A 812 -0.83 20.92 17.61
C THR A 812 -1.48 19.72 18.27
N GLU A 813 -2.82 19.68 18.33
CA GLU A 813 -3.56 18.57 18.95
C GLU A 813 -3.92 17.48 17.93
N ILE A 814 -4.08 17.84 16.66
CA ILE A 814 -4.54 16.95 15.59
C ILE A 814 -3.48 16.91 14.49
N PRO A 815 -2.59 15.90 14.44
CA PRO A 815 -1.59 15.82 13.39
C PRO A 815 -2.26 15.50 12.05
N LEU A 816 -2.47 16.51 11.20
CA LEU A 816 -2.99 16.31 9.85
C LEU A 816 -2.03 15.50 8.97
N LYS A 817 -0.75 15.44 9.37
CA LYS A 817 0.32 14.58 8.83
C LYS A 817 -0.07 13.11 8.56
N ARG A 818 -1.11 12.58 9.24
CA ARG A 818 -1.62 11.21 9.05
C ARG A 818 -2.84 11.10 8.12
N LEU A 819 -3.46 12.22 7.73
CA LEU A 819 -4.69 12.30 6.94
C LEU A 819 -4.46 12.88 5.54
N ALA A 820 -3.51 13.80 5.39
CA ALA A 820 -3.27 14.57 4.17
C ALA A 820 -2.29 13.90 3.20
N GLY A 821 -2.51 12.61 2.91
CA GLY A 821 -1.78 11.93 1.85
C GLY A 821 -2.18 12.43 0.47
N GLY A 822 -1.61 13.55 0.03
CA GLY A 822 -1.50 13.88 -1.40
C GLY A 822 -2.14 15.20 -1.82
N LEU A 823 -1.35 16.26 -1.81
CA LEU A 823 -1.55 17.36 -2.74
C LEU A 823 -1.07 16.87 -4.11
N GLN A 824 -1.98 16.36 -4.93
CA GLN A 824 -1.68 16.05 -6.33
C GLN A 824 -1.64 17.35 -7.11
N GLY A 825 -0.42 17.85 -7.38
CA GLY A 825 -0.25 18.94 -8.33
C GLY A 825 -0.60 18.48 -9.74
N ARG A 826 -1.22 19.37 -10.53
CA ARG A 826 -1.40 19.14 -11.97
C ARG A 826 -0.08 19.44 -12.68
N ARG A 827 0.25 18.60 -13.67
CA ARG A 827 1.41 18.82 -14.54
C ARG A 827 1.17 20.04 -15.42
N LEU A 828 2.18 20.89 -15.53
CA LEU A 828 2.32 21.78 -16.68
C LEU A 828 2.73 20.89 -17.86
N SER A 829 1.89 20.75 -18.89
CA SER A 829 2.17 19.88 -20.03
C SER A 829 3.03 20.61 -21.07
N GLU A 830 4.14 20.00 -21.46
CA GLU A 830 4.98 20.44 -22.57
C GLU A 830 4.31 20.17 -23.92
N THR A 831 3.68 21.19 -24.46
CA THR A 831 4.07 21.72 -25.76
C THR A 831 3.87 23.22 -25.65
N PRO A 832 4.76 24.08 -26.19
CA PRO A 832 4.52 25.51 -26.10
C PRO A 832 3.27 25.86 -26.89
N VAL A 833 2.14 26.00 -26.19
CA VAL A 833 0.92 26.53 -26.75
C VAL A 833 0.98 28.04 -26.52
N PRO A 834 0.76 28.87 -27.54
CA PRO A 834 0.58 30.31 -27.32
C PRO A 834 -0.59 30.51 -26.34
N GLY A 835 -0.28 30.77 -25.06
CA GLY A 835 -1.22 31.12 -24.00
C GLY A 835 -2.35 30.12 -23.78
N GLU A 836 -2.14 29.09 -22.96
CA GLU A 836 -3.25 28.28 -22.47
C GLU A 836 -3.92 28.96 -21.28
N THR A 837 -5.09 29.58 -21.50
CA THR A 837 -5.89 30.12 -20.37
C THR A 837 -6.43 28.97 -19.53
N ARG A 838 -6.09 28.94 -18.25
CA ARG A 838 -6.52 27.91 -17.29
C ARG A 838 -7.41 28.52 -16.22
N ASN A 839 -8.72 28.28 -16.32
CA ASN A 839 -9.66 28.74 -15.29
C ASN A 839 -9.45 27.97 -13.98
N MET A 840 -9.06 28.67 -12.92
CA MET A 840 -9.21 28.11 -11.59
C MET A 840 -10.70 28.01 -11.28
N LYS A 841 -11.18 26.90 -10.72
CA LYS A 841 -12.59 26.82 -10.28
C LYS A 841 -12.80 27.67 -9.02
N ALA A 842 -12.98 28.97 -9.24
CA ALA A 842 -13.50 30.04 -8.38
C ALA A 842 -13.21 31.41 -9.04
N PHE A 843 -12.12 31.51 -9.85
CA PHE A 843 -11.65 32.73 -10.51
C PHE A 843 -10.91 32.43 -11.82
N SER A 844 -10.98 33.34 -12.80
CA SER A 844 -10.09 33.29 -13.97
C SER A 844 -8.70 33.81 -13.58
N CYS A 845 -7.78 32.90 -13.26
CA CYS A 845 -6.37 33.21 -13.40
C CYS A 845 -5.91 32.82 -14.81
N ASP A 846 -4.94 33.53 -15.36
CA ASP A 846 -4.17 33.00 -16.48
C ASP A 846 -2.84 32.50 -15.97
N LEU A 847 -2.48 31.31 -16.42
CA LEU A 847 -1.11 30.84 -16.40
C LEU A 847 -0.63 30.79 -17.85
N ILE A 848 0.35 31.62 -18.19
CA ILE A 848 0.93 31.69 -19.53
C ILE A 848 2.39 31.26 -19.44
N GLU A 849 2.75 30.24 -20.21
CA GLU A 849 4.14 29.81 -20.38
C GLU A 849 4.67 30.34 -21.72
N TYR A 850 5.81 31.03 -21.70
CA TYR A 850 6.41 31.60 -22.91
C TYR A 850 7.53 30.70 -23.45
N THR A 851 7.66 30.65 -24.77
CA THR A 851 8.68 29.84 -25.47
C THR A 851 10.11 30.37 -25.36
N SER A 852 10.27 31.67 -25.10
CA SER A 852 11.55 32.36 -24.94
C SER A 852 11.32 33.85 -24.63
N GLY A 853 12.05 34.41 -23.65
CA GLY A 853 12.35 35.84 -23.43
C GLY A 853 11.22 36.82 -23.76
N ASN A 854 10.63 37.54 -22.81
CA ASN A 854 11.34 38.43 -21.90
C ASN A 854 10.34 38.73 -20.75
N TRP A 855 10.80 38.77 -19.50
CA TRP A 855 10.01 39.09 -18.29
C TRP A 855 9.13 37.96 -17.73
N GLY A 856 9.61 36.72 -17.78
CA GLY A 856 9.08 35.57 -17.05
C GLY A 856 8.54 34.47 -17.96
N ASP A 857 9.26 33.35 -18.10
CA ASP A 857 8.80 32.19 -18.87
C ASP A 857 7.53 31.59 -18.28
N VAL A 858 7.16 31.93 -17.04
CA VAL A 858 5.87 31.64 -16.44
C VAL A 858 5.22 32.93 -15.92
N LEU A 859 4.06 33.29 -16.46
CA LEU A 859 3.30 34.47 -16.11
C LEU A 859 1.95 34.06 -15.49
N PHE A 860 1.71 34.50 -14.27
CA PHE A 860 0.45 34.30 -13.57
C PHE A 860 -0.31 35.63 -13.48
N THR A 861 -1.54 35.68 -13.97
CA THR A 861 -2.39 36.88 -13.90
C THR A 861 -3.69 36.57 -13.17
N LEU A 862 -4.06 37.36 -12.17
CA LEU A 862 -5.41 37.34 -11.60
C LEU A 862 -6.29 38.30 -12.39
N ARG A 863 -7.18 37.79 -13.27
CA ARG A 863 -7.97 38.65 -14.19
C ARG A 863 -9.05 39.48 -13.49
N THR A 864 -9.69 38.95 -12.45
CA THR A 864 -10.78 39.64 -11.73
C THR A 864 -10.73 39.37 -10.23
N LYS A 865 -10.53 40.44 -9.45
CA LYS A 865 -10.81 40.45 -8.01
C LYS A 865 -12.32 40.68 -7.86
N PRO A 866 -13.07 39.89 -7.06
CA PRO A 866 -14.49 40.13 -6.86
C PRO A 866 -14.73 41.50 -6.20
N ASP A 867 -15.80 42.18 -6.64
CA ASP A 867 -16.18 43.52 -6.16
C ASP A 867 -16.66 43.52 -4.69
N ALA A 868 -16.99 42.35 -4.14
CA ALA A 868 -17.46 42.16 -2.76
C ALA A 868 -16.71 41.00 -2.05
N GLY A 869 -16.34 41.22 -0.78
CA GLY A 869 -15.63 40.25 0.07
C GLY A 869 -14.12 40.53 0.27
N ASN A 870 -13.55 39.95 1.34
CA ASN A 870 -12.13 39.98 1.62
C ASN A 870 -11.43 38.80 0.92
N PHE A 871 -10.68 39.11 -0.13
CA PHE A 871 -9.94 38.15 -0.95
C PHE A 871 -8.44 38.11 -0.59
N GLN A 872 -7.88 36.91 -0.43
CA GLN A 872 -6.45 36.71 -0.19
C GLN A 872 -5.94 35.50 -0.99
N THR A 873 -4.94 35.71 -1.85
CA THR A 873 -4.20 34.62 -2.51
C THR A 873 -2.80 34.50 -1.91
N TRP A 874 -2.40 33.27 -1.61
CA TRP A 874 -1.05 32.91 -1.18
C TRP A 874 -0.34 32.17 -2.30
N VAL A 875 0.94 32.48 -2.48
CA VAL A 875 1.89 31.80 -3.36
C VAL A 875 2.80 30.97 -2.48
N ILE A 876 2.87 29.68 -2.74
CA ILE A 876 3.72 28.74 -2.02
C ILE A 876 4.72 28.21 -3.02
N TYR A 877 5.92 28.78 -2.99
CA TYR A 877 6.99 28.54 -3.93
C TYR A 877 8.09 27.72 -3.26
N TYR A 878 8.20 26.46 -3.69
CA TYR A 878 9.20 25.52 -3.21
C TYR A 878 10.45 25.62 -4.09
N SER A 879 11.30 26.61 -3.80
CA SER A 879 12.60 26.81 -4.46
C SER A 879 13.72 27.10 -3.44
N GLY A 880 14.97 26.90 -3.88
CA GLY A 880 16.15 27.41 -3.19
C GLY A 880 16.22 28.94 -3.17
N GLU A 881 15.56 29.61 -4.12
CA GLU A 881 15.57 31.06 -4.30
C GLU A 881 14.26 31.71 -3.82
N LEU A 882 14.34 32.95 -3.31
CA LEU A 882 13.17 33.71 -2.86
C LEU A 882 12.57 34.52 -4.01
N LEU A 883 11.23 34.61 -4.06
CA LEU A 883 10.55 35.55 -4.94
C LEU A 883 10.87 36.99 -4.50
N GLN A 884 11.27 37.79 -5.47
CA GLN A 884 11.43 39.22 -5.32
C GLN A 884 10.24 39.92 -5.96
N GLN A 885 9.92 41.11 -5.45
CA GLN A 885 8.89 41.93 -6.08
C GLN A 885 9.43 42.38 -7.45
N ASP A 886 8.63 42.22 -8.50
CA ASP A 886 8.94 42.78 -9.82
C ASP A 886 9.20 44.29 -9.68
N ASN A 887 10.42 44.73 -9.95
CA ASN A 887 10.75 46.15 -10.14
C ASN A 887 10.38 46.59 -11.56
#